data_AF-A0A356J0H9-F1
#
_entry.id   AF-A0A356J0H9-F1
#
_cell.length_a   1.000
_cell.length_b   1.000
_cell.length_c   1.000
_cell.angle_alpha   90.00
_cell.angle_beta   90.00
_cell.angle_gamma   90.00
#
_symmetry.space_group_name_H-M   'P 1'
#
loop_
_entity.id
_entity.type
_entity.pdbx_description
1 polymer ?
#
loop_
_entity_poly.entity_id
_entity_poly.type
_entity_poly.pdbx_seq_one_letter_code
_entity_poly.pdbx_strand_id
1 'polypeptide(L)'
;MLYPRAGVLFPGCLPEPGLAQDRNGKPPLISPVHTHLRVGSRGSKLALVQVEEVQSLLAGKGTNIPFDRKIYSTRGDENKAVSLTTSPADDFFTDTLDAALLTGDIDVAVHSAKDLPQTLRDGLAVFALTRSLDETDAFIGKTTFDRLSAGSKVATSSILRQQQVKALNPRIETVDIRGTIEERIQKMHDGCCDGLIVATAALKRLGLEKYIQSVMPWEAAPLQGQLAVAGRAGDTALRELFIPIDARRNYGRVFLVGAGPGDPGLITVKGVAALQSADCIFYDYLVPAQLLDHAPHAEKIYAGKRKGSHAMPQEELNRLIRQKAMAGKTVVRLKGGDPLVFGRGADEIEYLRRYHIETEVVPGISSAVGIPSRLGIPLTARGVAATVAFVSGYKHGEDEHRPAPLDIPRADTLVFLMGLTKLDQIVESLEASRRPKQTPVMVISKGTCPQEKIVSGTLADIQQRIKENPLEPPVLIVVGETLKFYREDRDTPRRTRILYTGTDPEQFRAYGEVIPFPMIEITPAKPTAGRIKTLLTNLSGYDIILFTSKFGVKYFFELLAREGYATKKLRPKIFVAIGQATAGALAKEGVSVALAASVETSEGLFQEMTEKLELRGRKILFPRSVLPNPYLKQKLTGQGARVDELTVYDNTPPAKRPLPVPEATIDQVVFTSPSTARNFLAAYGAIPRYWKISSRGAVTSAFLREAGYADFDELRNTH
;
A
#
# COMPACT_ATOMS: atom_id res chain seq x y z
N MET A 1 22.11 -36.93 -5.19
CA MET A 1 21.01 -36.43 -4.33
C MET A 1 20.43 -35.20 -5.01
N LEU A 2 19.35 -35.39 -5.76
CA LEU A 2 18.71 -34.36 -6.58
C LEU A 2 17.54 -33.77 -5.78
N TYR A 3 17.64 -32.49 -5.44
CA TYR A 3 16.52 -31.69 -4.94
C TYR A 3 15.42 -31.62 -6.01
N PRO A 4 14.13 -31.83 -5.69
CA PRO A 4 13.06 -31.60 -6.65
C PRO A 4 12.91 -30.10 -6.91
N ARG A 5 12.66 -29.76 -8.17
CA ARG A 5 12.54 -28.41 -8.72
C ARG A 5 11.55 -27.56 -7.92
N ALA A 6 12.01 -26.38 -7.49
CA ALA A 6 11.15 -25.26 -7.10
C ALA A 6 10.37 -24.77 -8.32
N GLY A 7 9.22 -25.39 -8.58
CA GLY A 7 8.20 -24.87 -9.49
C GLY A 7 7.34 -23.88 -8.73
N VAL A 8 7.50 -22.59 -9.01
CA VAL A 8 6.46 -21.59 -8.74
C VAL A 8 5.28 -21.93 -9.66
N LEU A 9 4.41 -22.82 -9.20
CA LEU A 9 3.11 -23.07 -9.80
C LEU A 9 2.09 -22.60 -8.76
N PHE A 10 1.44 -21.47 -9.02
CA PHE A 10 0.19 -21.12 -8.37
C PHE A 10 -0.89 -22.01 -9.01
N PRO A 11 -1.39 -23.08 -8.35
CA PRO A 11 -2.51 -23.83 -8.88
C PRO A 11 -3.76 -23.13 -8.33
N GLY A 12 -4.15 -22.03 -8.95
CA GLY A 12 -5.22 -21.21 -8.39
C GLY A 12 -5.51 -19.89 -9.08
N CYS A 13 -5.14 -19.69 -10.35
CA CYS A 13 -5.70 -18.57 -11.11
C CYS A 13 -7.23 -18.68 -11.06
N LEU A 14 -7.87 -17.81 -10.27
CA LEU A 14 -9.20 -17.36 -10.61
C LEU A 14 -9.07 -16.69 -12.00
N PRO A 15 -9.94 -17.01 -12.96
CA PRO A 15 -9.93 -16.28 -14.22
C PRO A 15 -10.02 -14.78 -13.91
N GLU A 16 -9.25 -13.96 -14.63
CA GLU A 16 -9.32 -12.51 -14.51
C GLU A 16 -10.79 -12.04 -14.57
N PRO A 17 -11.15 -10.92 -13.93
CA PRO A 17 -12.49 -10.35 -14.03
C PRO A 17 -12.71 -9.70 -15.41
N GLY A 18 -12.56 -10.48 -16.48
CA GLY A 18 -13.21 -10.25 -17.75
C GLY A 18 -14.53 -11.00 -17.72
N LEU A 19 -15.63 -10.26 -17.62
CA LEU A 19 -16.95 -10.78 -17.95
C LEU A 19 -16.90 -11.36 -19.37
N ALA A 20 -16.74 -12.68 -19.49
CA ALA A 20 -17.10 -13.39 -20.71
C ALA A 20 -18.64 -13.40 -20.78
N GLN A 21 -19.21 -12.24 -21.11
CA GLN A 21 -20.57 -12.18 -21.64
C GLN A 21 -20.52 -12.77 -23.05
N ASP A 22 -21.41 -13.72 -23.35
CA ASP A 22 -21.72 -14.01 -24.74
C ASP A 22 -22.23 -12.72 -25.42
N ARG A 23 -22.19 -12.65 -26.75
CA ARG A 23 -22.64 -11.48 -27.52
C ARG A 23 -24.13 -11.11 -27.29
N ASN A 24 -24.87 -11.85 -26.46
CA ASN A 24 -26.30 -11.73 -26.23
C ASN A 24 -26.71 -11.55 -24.75
N GLY A 25 -25.77 -11.35 -23.81
CA GLY A 25 -26.09 -11.02 -22.41
C GLY A 25 -26.80 -12.12 -21.62
N LYS A 26 -26.65 -13.40 -21.99
CA LYS A 26 -27.20 -14.53 -21.21
C LYS A 26 -26.17 -15.13 -20.26
N PRO A 27 -26.56 -15.58 -19.05
CA PRO A 27 -25.68 -16.37 -18.20
C PRO A 27 -25.28 -17.67 -18.92
N PRO A 28 -24.06 -18.20 -18.66
CA PRO A 28 -23.60 -19.40 -19.32
C PRO A 28 -24.57 -20.56 -19.06
N LEU A 29 -25.04 -21.19 -20.14
CA LEU A 29 -25.88 -22.38 -20.08
C LEU A 29 -25.09 -23.51 -19.41
N ILE A 30 -25.58 -23.92 -18.24
CA ILE A 30 -25.06 -25.04 -17.44
C ILE A 30 -25.14 -26.32 -18.29
N SER A 31 -24.02 -27.01 -18.46
CA SER A 31 -24.00 -28.36 -19.02
C SER A 31 -24.78 -29.32 -18.10
N PRO A 32 -25.73 -30.14 -18.62
CA PRO A 32 -26.68 -30.92 -17.80
C PRO A 32 -26.05 -32.23 -17.29
N VAL A 33 -24.98 -32.16 -16.51
CA VAL A 33 -24.19 -33.38 -16.16
C VAL A 33 -24.53 -33.96 -14.79
N HIS A 34 -25.10 -33.18 -13.86
CA HIS A 34 -25.40 -33.68 -12.51
C HIS A 34 -26.88 -33.48 -12.13
N THR A 35 -27.62 -34.59 -12.06
CA THR A 35 -28.99 -34.63 -11.50
C THR A 35 -28.98 -34.68 -9.97
N HIS A 36 -27.88 -35.12 -9.37
CA HIS A 36 -27.56 -35.08 -7.94
C HIS A 36 -26.03 -34.98 -7.75
N LEU A 37 -25.60 -34.56 -6.56
CA LEU A 37 -24.18 -34.49 -6.18
C LEU A 37 -23.90 -35.41 -4.99
N ARG A 38 -22.90 -36.27 -5.11
CA ARG A 38 -22.45 -37.13 -4.02
C ARG A 38 -21.54 -36.32 -3.10
N VAL A 39 -22.00 -35.99 -1.90
CA VAL A 39 -21.30 -35.10 -0.97
C VAL A 39 -20.80 -35.88 0.24
N GLY A 40 -19.48 -35.92 0.40
CA GLY A 40 -18.82 -36.52 1.55
C GLY A 40 -18.78 -35.58 2.76
N SER A 41 -19.07 -36.12 3.94
CA SER A 41 -18.97 -35.42 5.22
C SER A 41 -18.77 -36.41 6.37
N ARG A 42 -18.39 -35.90 7.55
CA ARG A 42 -18.38 -36.67 8.80
C ARG A 42 -19.80 -36.86 9.34
N GLY A 43 -20.01 -37.89 10.16
CA GLY A 43 -21.34 -38.24 10.69
C GLY A 43 -21.84 -37.36 11.85
N SER A 44 -21.02 -36.46 12.38
CA SER A 44 -21.42 -35.60 13.50
C SER A 44 -22.54 -34.63 13.11
N LYS A 45 -23.44 -34.28 14.05
CA LYS A 45 -24.53 -33.32 13.82
C LYS A 45 -24.02 -32.00 13.22
N LEU A 46 -22.89 -31.48 13.72
CA LEU A 46 -22.27 -30.28 13.19
C LEU A 46 -21.91 -30.42 11.70
N ALA A 47 -21.25 -31.52 11.34
CA ALA A 47 -20.83 -31.77 9.96
C ALA A 47 -22.01 -31.94 8.99
N LEU A 48 -23.13 -32.51 9.46
CA LEU A 48 -24.36 -32.61 8.67
C LEU A 48 -25.03 -31.23 8.44
N VAL A 49 -25.09 -30.40 9.48
CA VAL A 49 -25.60 -29.01 9.34
C VAL A 49 -24.71 -28.19 8.39
N GLN A 50 -23.39 -28.41 8.39
CA GLN A 50 -22.49 -27.73 7.46
C GLN A 50 -22.77 -28.09 6.00
N VAL A 51 -23.11 -29.35 5.70
CA VAL A 51 -23.53 -29.78 4.36
C VAL A 51 -24.84 -29.09 3.95
N GLU A 52 -25.81 -29.00 4.87
CA GLU A 52 -27.07 -28.28 4.67
C GLU A 52 -26.87 -26.80 4.39
N GLU A 53 -25.95 -26.16 5.11
CA GLU A 53 -25.58 -24.77 4.93
C GLU A 53 -25.03 -24.54 3.52
N VAL A 54 -24.09 -25.37 3.06
CA VAL A 54 -23.55 -25.28 1.68
C VAL A 54 -24.65 -25.46 0.64
N GLN A 55 -25.52 -26.46 0.82
CA GLN A 55 -26.65 -26.71 -0.09
C GLN A 55 -27.61 -25.50 -0.14
N SER A 56 -27.92 -24.92 1.03
CA SER A 56 -28.79 -23.75 1.14
C SER A 56 -28.17 -22.50 0.52
N LEU A 57 -26.84 -22.32 0.66
CA LEU A 57 -26.11 -21.23 0.03
C LEU A 57 -26.15 -21.34 -1.51
N LEU A 58 -25.98 -22.54 -2.06
CA LEU A 58 -26.11 -22.77 -3.51
C LEU A 58 -27.53 -22.51 -4.01
N ALA A 59 -28.54 -23.01 -3.29
CA ALA A 59 -29.95 -22.77 -3.61
C ALA A 59 -30.27 -21.27 -3.63
N GLY A 60 -29.78 -20.52 -2.63
CA GLY A 60 -29.88 -19.06 -2.56
C GLY A 60 -29.15 -18.31 -3.69
N LYS A 61 -28.24 -18.98 -4.43
CA LYS A 61 -27.59 -18.47 -5.65
C LYS A 61 -28.23 -18.99 -6.94
N GLY A 62 -29.39 -19.64 -6.85
CA GLY A 62 -30.13 -20.16 -8.00
C GLY A 62 -29.66 -21.54 -8.47
N THR A 63 -28.80 -22.22 -7.70
CA THR A 63 -28.31 -23.57 -8.02
C THR A 63 -29.01 -24.60 -7.14
N ASN A 64 -30.07 -25.21 -7.66
CA ASN A 64 -30.85 -26.23 -6.96
C ASN A 64 -30.45 -27.64 -7.42
N ILE A 65 -29.38 -28.18 -6.83
CA ILE A 65 -28.96 -29.56 -7.06
C ILE A 65 -29.11 -30.36 -5.77
N PRO A 66 -29.82 -31.51 -5.79
CA PRO A 66 -29.91 -32.40 -4.65
C PRO A 66 -28.54 -32.93 -4.22
N PHE A 67 -28.27 -32.93 -2.91
CA PHE A 67 -27.07 -33.53 -2.33
C PHE A 67 -27.39 -34.94 -1.83
N ASP A 68 -26.78 -35.95 -2.46
CA ASP A 68 -26.73 -37.33 -1.97
C ASP A 68 -25.57 -37.46 -0.99
N ARG A 69 -25.88 -37.52 0.31
CA ARG A 69 -24.87 -37.43 1.38
C ARG A 69 -24.26 -38.79 1.67
N LYS A 70 -22.93 -38.85 1.68
CA LYS A 70 -22.17 -40.00 2.15
C LYS A 70 -21.40 -39.66 3.42
N ILE A 71 -21.65 -40.46 4.46
CA ILE A 71 -21.04 -40.28 5.77
C ILE A 71 -19.79 -41.14 5.86
N TYR A 72 -18.68 -40.52 6.28
CA TYR A 72 -17.42 -41.19 6.55
C TYR A 72 -17.01 -41.04 8.02
N SER A 73 -16.34 -42.06 8.54
CA SER A 73 -15.66 -42.05 9.83
C SER A 73 -14.19 -41.76 9.56
N THR A 74 -13.63 -40.73 10.20
CA THR A 74 -12.22 -40.35 10.04
C THR A 74 -11.37 -40.95 11.15
N ARG A 75 -10.04 -41.01 10.99
CA ARG A 75 -9.13 -41.43 12.07
C ARG A 75 -9.35 -40.65 13.37
N GLY A 76 -9.71 -39.38 13.25
CA GLY A 76 -10.04 -38.54 14.40
C GLY A 76 -11.36 -38.87 15.11
N ASP A 77 -12.26 -39.61 14.46
CA ASP A 77 -13.49 -40.15 15.05
C ASP A 77 -13.25 -41.51 15.73
N GLU A 78 -12.44 -42.36 15.10
CA GLU A 78 -12.18 -43.75 15.53
C GLU A 78 -11.20 -43.82 16.69
N ASN A 79 -10.18 -42.97 16.69
CA ASN A 79 -9.11 -43.01 17.68
C ASN A 79 -9.31 -41.93 18.76
N LYS A 80 -10.21 -42.20 19.72
CA LYS A 80 -10.52 -41.28 20.83
C LYS A 80 -9.47 -41.28 21.95
N ALA A 81 -8.55 -42.26 21.99
CA ALA A 81 -7.52 -42.43 23.02
C ALA A 81 -6.20 -41.66 22.75
N VAL A 82 -5.91 -41.31 21.50
CA VAL A 82 -4.72 -40.53 21.13
C VAL A 82 -4.99 -39.05 21.38
N SER A 83 -4.13 -38.38 22.15
CA SER A 83 -4.21 -36.94 22.34
C SER A 83 -3.82 -36.21 21.05
N LEU A 84 -4.63 -35.25 20.63
CA LEU A 84 -4.32 -34.36 19.50
C LEU A 84 -3.13 -33.44 19.78
N THR A 85 -2.60 -33.43 21.00
CA THR A 85 -1.49 -32.56 21.40
C THR A 85 -0.11 -33.16 21.15
N THR A 86 0.00 -34.46 20.86
CA THR A 86 1.30 -35.17 20.78
C THR A 86 1.75 -35.52 19.36
N SER A 87 0.88 -35.42 18.35
CA SER A 87 1.13 -35.26 16.88
C SER A 87 0.06 -36.01 16.07
N PRO A 88 -1.04 -35.36 15.69
CA PRO A 88 -1.83 -35.80 14.55
C PRO A 88 -1.19 -35.24 13.27
N ALA A 89 -1.13 -36.05 12.21
CA ALA A 89 -0.74 -35.56 10.88
C ALA A 89 -1.69 -34.42 10.42
N ASP A 90 -1.21 -33.51 9.58
CA ASP A 90 -1.99 -32.34 9.10
C ASP A 90 -3.32 -32.70 8.41
N ASP A 91 -3.47 -33.95 7.96
CA ASP A 91 -4.66 -34.49 7.26
C ASP A 91 -5.55 -35.39 8.14
N PHE A 92 -5.34 -35.40 9.46
CA PHE A 92 -5.98 -36.33 10.40
C PHE A 92 -7.53 -36.35 10.39
N PHE A 93 -8.16 -35.28 9.90
CA PHE A 93 -9.61 -35.16 9.76
C PHE A 93 -10.10 -35.15 8.31
N THR A 94 -9.19 -35.17 7.32
CA THR A 94 -9.53 -35.09 5.89
C THR A 94 -9.13 -36.34 5.11
N ASP A 95 -8.20 -37.15 5.61
CA ASP A 95 -7.56 -38.27 4.90
C ASP A 95 -8.51 -39.22 4.17
N THR A 96 -9.62 -39.57 4.83
CA THR A 96 -10.62 -40.53 4.37
C THR A 96 -11.51 -39.91 3.30
N LEU A 97 -11.87 -38.63 3.48
CA LEU A 97 -12.66 -37.87 2.51
C LEU A 97 -11.82 -37.52 1.28
N ASP A 98 -10.54 -37.19 1.47
CA ASP A 98 -9.58 -36.97 0.40
C ASP A 98 -9.40 -38.24 -0.46
N ALA A 99 -9.31 -39.41 0.18
CA ALA A 99 -9.25 -40.69 -0.53
C ALA A 99 -10.54 -40.93 -1.34
N ALA A 100 -11.71 -40.72 -0.73
CA ALA A 100 -13.00 -40.88 -1.41
C ALA A 100 -13.21 -39.89 -2.58
N LEU A 101 -12.64 -38.69 -2.50
CA LEU A 101 -12.60 -37.74 -3.61
C LEU A 101 -11.71 -38.29 -4.74
N LEU A 102 -10.52 -38.78 -4.44
CA LEU A 102 -9.58 -39.28 -5.45
C LEU A 102 -10.06 -40.57 -6.13
N THR A 103 -10.77 -41.45 -5.42
CA THR A 103 -11.37 -42.67 -6.00
C THR A 103 -12.63 -42.41 -6.80
N GLY A 104 -13.25 -41.23 -6.68
CA GLY A 104 -14.51 -40.91 -7.35
C GLY A 104 -15.77 -41.40 -6.62
N ASP A 105 -15.63 -41.84 -5.36
CA ASP A 105 -16.75 -42.29 -4.52
C ASP A 105 -17.72 -41.16 -4.16
N ILE A 106 -17.15 -39.95 -4.02
CA ILE A 106 -17.85 -38.68 -3.82
C ILE A 106 -17.39 -37.66 -4.87
N ASP A 107 -18.25 -36.69 -5.13
CA ASP A 107 -17.98 -35.60 -6.07
C ASP A 107 -17.31 -34.41 -5.36
N VAL A 108 -17.79 -34.08 -4.17
CA VAL A 108 -17.22 -33.04 -3.31
C VAL A 108 -17.22 -33.47 -1.83
N ALA A 109 -16.35 -32.87 -1.04
CA ALA A 109 -16.35 -32.97 0.42
C ALA A 109 -16.57 -31.60 1.05
N VAL A 110 -17.35 -31.54 2.14
CA VAL A 110 -17.59 -30.31 2.92
C VAL A 110 -16.89 -30.41 4.27
N HIS A 111 -16.06 -29.43 4.57
CA HIS A 111 -15.29 -29.35 5.81
C HIS A 111 -15.44 -27.99 6.48
N SER A 112 -15.15 -27.92 7.78
CA SER A 112 -14.75 -26.65 8.39
C SER A 112 -13.42 -26.22 7.76
N ALA A 113 -13.33 -24.99 7.24
CA ALA A 113 -12.16 -24.56 6.48
C ALA A 113 -10.85 -24.57 7.30
N LYS A 114 -10.93 -24.26 8.59
CA LYS A 114 -9.80 -24.30 9.53
C LYS A 114 -9.20 -25.70 9.77
N ASP A 115 -9.96 -26.75 9.47
CA ASP A 115 -9.55 -28.14 9.67
C ASP A 115 -8.90 -28.72 8.39
N LEU A 116 -8.87 -27.96 7.29
CA LEU A 116 -8.15 -28.35 6.07
C LEU A 116 -6.63 -28.16 6.28
N PRO A 117 -5.80 -29.06 5.73
CA PRO A 117 -4.37 -28.84 5.67
C PRO A 117 -4.06 -27.62 4.78
N GLN A 118 -2.94 -26.94 5.04
CA GLN A 118 -2.53 -25.79 4.22
C GLN A 118 -2.29 -26.19 2.74
N THR A 119 -1.79 -27.41 2.52
CA THR A 119 -1.62 -28.00 1.20
C THR A 119 -2.50 -29.24 1.12
N LEU A 120 -3.45 -29.24 0.19
CA LEU A 120 -4.26 -30.43 -0.09
C LEU A 120 -3.41 -31.50 -0.77
N ARG A 121 -3.86 -32.76 -0.70
CA ARG A 121 -3.24 -33.86 -1.45
C ARG A 121 -3.24 -33.57 -2.95
N ASP A 122 -2.20 -34.02 -3.64
CA ASP A 122 -2.07 -33.88 -5.09
C ASP A 122 -3.33 -34.40 -5.81
N GLY A 123 -3.84 -33.59 -6.74
CA GLY A 123 -5.08 -33.89 -7.46
C GLY A 123 -6.35 -33.35 -6.81
N LEU A 124 -6.29 -32.74 -5.63
CA LEU A 124 -7.43 -32.07 -4.96
C LEU A 124 -7.32 -30.55 -4.99
N ALA A 125 -8.46 -29.87 -4.91
CA ALA A 125 -8.55 -28.40 -4.86
C ALA A 125 -9.74 -27.93 -4.02
N VAL A 126 -9.62 -26.75 -3.41
CA VAL A 126 -10.75 -26.06 -2.76
C VAL A 126 -11.57 -25.32 -3.82
N PHE A 127 -12.77 -25.82 -4.10
CA PHE A 127 -13.71 -25.22 -5.04
C PHE A 127 -14.34 -23.94 -4.51
N ALA A 128 -14.66 -23.89 -3.22
CA ALA A 128 -15.19 -22.68 -2.59
C ALA A 128 -14.83 -22.60 -1.10
N LEU A 129 -14.64 -21.36 -0.61
CA LEU A 129 -14.71 -21.03 0.81
C LEU A 129 -15.94 -20.16 1.05
N THR A 130 -16.81 -20.54 1.99
CA THR A 130 -17.97 -19.71 2.31
C THR A 130 -17.57 -18.47 3.10
N ARG A 131 -18.48 -17.49 3.20
CA ARG A 131 -18.32 -16.41 4.18
C ARG A 131 -18.30 -17.00 5.60
N SER A 132 -17.56 -16.35 6.50
CA SER A 132 -17.54 -16.80 7.89
C SER A 132 -18.88 -16.50 8.54
N LEU A 133 -19.44 -17.50 9.23
CA LEU A 133 -20.58 -17.29 10.12
C LEU A 133 -20.18 -16.54 11.39
N ASP A 134 -18.99 -16.85 11.92
CA ASP A 134 -18.39 -16.22 13.09
C ASP A 134 -16.91 -16.57 13.18
N GLU A 135 -16.04 -15.57 13.26
CA GLU A 135 -14.58 -15.72 13.30
C GLU A 135 -14.00 -15.87 14.71
N THR A 136 -14.84 -15.90 15.75
CA THR A 136 -14.40 -15.90 17.15
C THR A 136 -14.41 -17.30 17.78
N ASP A 137 -13.75 -17.39 18.93
CA ASP A 137 -13.91 -18.48 19.88
C ASP A 137 -14.72 -17.99 21.09
N ALA A 138 -15.46 -18.92 21.70
CA ALA A 138 -16.29 -18.68 22.87
C ALA A 138 -15.87 -19.58 24.03
N PHE A 139 -15.94 -19.01 25.23
CA PHE A 139 -15.93 -19.76 26.47
C PHE A 139 -17.36 -20.19 26.84
N ILE A 140 -17.51 -21.48 27.13
CA ILE A 140 -18.69 -22.07 27.73
C ILE A 140 -18.36 -22.43 29.17
N GLY A 141 -19.24 -22.10 30.11
CA GLY A 141 -19.08 -22.48 31.52
C GLY A 141 -20.31 -22.14 32.35
N LYS A 142 -20.19 -22.31 33.67
CA LYS A 142 -21.23 -21.89 34.63
C LYS A 142 -21.20 -20.38 34.92
N THR A 143 -20.08 -19.72 34.63
CA THR A 143 -19.84 -18.29 34.83
C THR A 143 -19.04 -17.74 33.64
N THR A 144 -18.73 -16.45 33.64
CA THR A 144 -17.88 -15.81 32.63
C THR A 144 -16.39 -16.13 32.86
N PHE A 145 -15.58 -16.09 31.80
CA PHE A 145 -14.17 -16.52 31.86
C PHE A 145 -13.34 -15.71 32.89
N ASP A 146 -13.61 -14.42 33.01
CA ASP A 146 -12.96 -13.49 33.95
C ASP A 146 -13.27 -13.78 35.42
N ARG A 147 -14.33 -14.56 35.70
CA ARG A 147 -14.78 -14.93 37.05
C ARG A 147 -14.30 -16.30 37.50
N LEU A 148 -13.48 -16.99 36.72
CA LEU A 148 -12.91 -18.28 37.10
C LEU A 148 -11.90 -18.14 38.24
N SER A 149 -11.99 -19.05 39.22
CA SER A 149 -11.04 -19.12 40.32
C SER A 149 -9.70 -19.72 39.87
N ALA A 150 -8.63 -19.42 40.61
CA ALA A 150 -7.33 -20.06 40.39
C ALA A 150 -7.45 -21.60 40.52
N GLY A 151 -6.82 -22.33 39.60
CA GLY A 151 -6.92 -23.79 39.51
C GLY A 151 -8.14 -24.32 38.75
N SER A 152 -9.06 -23.45 38.28
CA SER A 152 -10.17 -23.89 37.42
C SER A 152 -9.64 -24.58 36.16
N LYS A 153 -10.34 -25.63 35.73
CA LYS A 153 -9.98 -26.45 34.56
C LYS A 153 -10.78 -26.02 33.33
N VAL A 154 -10.10 -25.46 32.34
CA VAL A 154 -10.69 -25.09 31.04
C VAL A 154 -10.25 -26.09 29.98
N ALA A 155 -11.20 -26.74 29.31
CA ALA A 155 -10.92 -27.82 28.40
C ALA A 155 -10.95 -27.42 26.92
N THR A 156 -9.94 -27.88 26.16
CA THR A 156 -9.85 -27.71 24.71
C THR A 156 -8.82 -28.67 24.11
N SER A 157 -9.11 -29.21 22.93
CA SER A 157 -8.20 -30.09 22.17
C SER A 157 -7.18 -29.33 21.31
N SER A 158 -7.22 -28.00 21.30
CA SER A 158 -6.32 -27.16 20.50
C SER A 158 -5.19 -26.61 21.36
N ILE A 159 -3.95 -26.98 21.03
CA ILE A 159 -2.75 -26.44 21.70
C ILE A 159 -2.74 -24.91 21.67
N LEU A 160 -3.08 -24.31 20.52
CA LEU A 160 -3.14 -22.85 20.37
C LEU A 160 -4.09 -22.22 21.39
N ARG A 161 -5.30 -22.78 21.54
CA ARG A 161 -6.26 -22.28 22.54
C ARG A 161 -5.78 -22.49 23.97
N GLN A 162 -5.07 -23.59 24.26
CA GLN A 162 -4.47 -23.79 25.59
C GLN A 162 -3.42 -22.71 25.89
N GLN A 163 -2.56 -22.39 24.92
CA GLN A 163 -1.58 -21.31 25.04
C GLN A 163 -2.25 -19.95 25.22
N GLN A 164 -3.30 -19.65 24.44
CA GLN A 164 -4.07 -18.41 24.54
C GLN A 164 -4.77 -18.25 25.90
N VAL A 165 -5.37 -19.33 26.42
CA VAL A 165 -5.97 -19.36 27.77
C VAL A 165 -4.91 -19.05 28.83
N LYS A 166 -3.75 -19.70 28.77
CA LYS A 166 -2.65 -19.46 29.73
C LYS A 166 -2.06 -18.05 29.61
N ALA A 167 -1.97 -17.51 28.41
CA ALA A 167 -1.51 -16.14 28.19
C ALA A 167 -2.49 -15.11 28.79
N LEU A 168 -3.80 -15.39 28.72
CA LEU A 168 -4.84 -14.50 29.25
C LEU A 168 -4.96 -14.62 30.78
N ASN A 169 -4.89 -15.82 31.32
CA ASN A 169 -4.90 -16.07 32.77
C ASN A 169 -4.01 -17.27 33.14
N PRO A 170 -2.77 -17.03 33.59
CA PRO A 170 -1.81 -18.08 33.94
C PRO A 170 -2.24 -19.00 35.10
N ARG A 171 -3.26 -18.60 35.87
CA ARG A 171 -3.76 -19.35 37.03
C ARG A 171 -4.77 -20.44 36.66
N ILE A 172 -5.16 -20.51 35.39
CA ILE A 172 -6.12 -21.48 34.87
C ILE A 172 -5.39 -22.72 34.37
N GLU A 173 -5.89 -23.89 34.75
CA GLU A 173 -5.41 -25.16 34.23
C GLU A 173 -6.09 -25.47 32.89
N THR A 174 -5.31 -25.89 31.90
CA THR A 174 -5.82 -26.32 30.60
C THR A 174 -5.84 -27.84 30.54
N VAL A 175 -6.98 -28.43 30.22
CA VAL A 175 -7.12 -29.90 30.10
C VAL A 175 -7.54 -30.30 28.68
N ASP A 176 -7.06 -31.45 28.22
CA ASP A 176 -7.48 -31.99 26.91
C ASP A 176 -8.91 -32.55 27.00
N ILE A 177 -9.67 -32.44 25.92
CA ILE A 177 -11.03 -33.00 25.84
C ILE A 177 -11.35 -33.44 24.40
N ARG A 178 -11.93 -34.64 24.31
CA ARG A 178 -12.34 -35.30 23.07
C ARG A 178 -13.85 -35.53 23.05
N GLY A 179 -14.40 -35.66 21.85
CA GLY A 179 -15.83 -35.87 21.59
C GLY A 179 -16.44 -34.81 20.68
N THR A 180 -17.73 -34.96 20.36
CA THR A 180 -18.53 -33.90 19.71
C THR A 180 -18.71 -32.70 20.65
N ILE A 181 -19.26 -31.59 20.17
CA ILE A 181 -19.46 -30.40 21.01
C ILE A 181 -20.46 -30.71 22.12
N GLU A 182 -21.53 -31.43 21.79
CA GLU A 182 -22.57 -31.86 22.72
C GLU A 182 -21.99 -32.81 23.79
N GLU A 183 -21.18 -33.80 23.40
CA GLU A 183 -20.48 -34.69 24.34
C GLU A 183 -19.55 -33.92 25.28
N ARG A 184 -18.83 -32.91 24.76
CA ARG A 184 -17.93 -32.07 25.58
C ARG A 184 -18.71 -31.22 26.58
N ILE A 185 -19.82 -30.61 26.16
CA ILE A 185 -20.70 -29.84 27.05
C ILE A 185 -21.27 -30.74 28.14
N GLN A 186 -21.67 -31.98 27.80
CA GLN A 186 -22.14 -32.94 28.80
C GLN A 186 -21.04 -33.28 29.81
N LYS A 187 -19.81 -33.60 29.35
CA LYS A 187 -18.66 -33.86 30.24
C LYS A 187 -18.36 -32.68 31.18
N MET A 188 -18.49 -31.45 30.69
CA MET A 188 -18.35 -30.25 31.52
C MET A 188 -19.46 -30.18 32.60
N HIS A 189 -20.71 -30.46 32.23
CA HIS A 189 -21.81 -30.53 33.19
C HIS A 189 -21.64 -31.66 34.22
N ASP A 190 -21.06 -32.78 33.81
CA ASP A 190 -20.70 -33.92 34.66
C ASP A 190 -19.48 -33.63 35.56
N GLY A 191 -18.90 -32.43 35.49
CA GLY A 191 -17.82 -31.98 36.36
C GLY A 191 -16.40 -32.37 35.92
N CYS A 192 -16.20 -32.81 34.67
CA CYS A 192 -14.86 -33.11 34.15
C CYS A 192 -13.99 -31.84 33.97
N CYS A 193 -14.62 -30.67 33.82
CA CYS A 193 -13.96 -29.37 33.69
C CYS A 193 -14.94 -28.24 34.05
N ASP A 194 -14.42 -27.07 34.36
CA ASP A 194 -15.20 -25.88 34.76
C ASP A 194 -15.68 -25.06 33.55
N GLY A 195 -15.07 -25.27 32.39
CA GLY A 195 -15.50 -24.68 31.13
C GLY A 195 -14.78 -25.21 29.90
N LEU A 196 -15.24 -24.79 28.72
CA LEU A 196 -14.75 -25.21 27.42
C LEU A 196 -14.40 -24.01 26.55
N ILE A 197 -13.37 -24.14 25.71
CA ILE A 197 -13.16 -23.21 24.60
C ILE A 197 -13.56 -23.89 23.28
N VAL A 198 -14.54 -23.31 22.61
CA VAL A 198 -15.10 -23.82 21.35
C VAL A 198 -15.28 -22.72 20.32
N ALA A 199 -15.40 -23.12 19.06
CA ALA A 199 -15.69 -22.18 17.99
C ALA A 199 -17.10 -21.61 18.11
N THR A 200 -17.25 -20.29 18.11
CA THR A 200 -18.55 -19.63 18.18
C THR A 200 -19.45 -20.05 17.01
N ALA A 201 -18.88 -20.14 15.80
CA ALA A 201 -19.61 -20.61 14.62
C ALA A 201 -20.16 -22.04 14.76
N ALA A 202 -19.47 -22.91 15.50
CA ALA A 202 -19.95 -24.28 15.70
C ALA A 202 -21.13 -24.33 16.68
N LEU A 203 -21.13 -23.48 17.72
CA LEU A 203 -22.28 -23.34 18.61
C LEU A 203 -23.50 -22.77 17.88
N LYS A 204 -23.30 -21.75 17.04
CA LYS A 204 -24.37 -21.17 16.21
C LYS A 204 -25.01 -22.18 15.29
N ARG A 205 -24.21 -22.97 14.55
CA ARG A 205 -24.71 -24.05 13.68
C ARG A 205 -25.53 -25.10 14.44
N LEU A 206 -25.19 -25.36 15.70
CA LEU A 206 -25.88 -26.35 16.52
C LEU A 206 -27.08 -25.78 17.32
N GLY A 207 -27.32 -24.46 17.27
CA GLY A 207 -28.32 -23.78 18.11
C GLY A 207 -27.98 -23.80 19.60
N LEU A 208 -26.69 -23.72 19.93
CA LEU A 208 -26.13 -23.83 21.27
C LEU A 208 -25.57 -22.50 21.80
N GLU A 209 -25.97 -21.36 21.23
CA GLU A 209 -25.46 -20.04 21.63
C GLU A 209 -25.77 -19.69 23.09
N LYS A 210 -26.85 -20.26 23.64
CA LYS A 210 -27.25 -20.09 25.05
C LYS A 210 -26.17 -20.49 26.06
N TYR A 211 -25.19 -21.30 25.64
CA TYR A 211 -24.08 -21.74 26.48
C TYR A 211 -22.88 -20.78 26.47
N ILE A 212 -22.86 -19.79 25.58
CA ILE A 212 -21.76 -18.81 25.48
C ILE A 212 -21.81 -17.90 26.70
N GLN A 213 -20.73 -17.91 27.49
CA GLN A 213 -20.57 -17.00 28.62
C GLN A 213 -19.62 -15.85 28.32
N SER A 214 -18.65 -16.06 27.42
CA SER A 214 -17.72 -15.01 27.02
C SER A 214 -17.23 -15.26 25.59
N VAL A 215 -17.14 -14.20 24.78
CA VAL A 215 -16.40 -14.24 23.51
C VAL A 215 -14.95 -13.91 23.81
N MET A 216 -14.03 -14.68 23.24
CA MET A 216 -12.63 -14.59 23.60
C MET A 216 -11.91 -13.47 22.83
N PRO A 217 -10.99 -12.71 23.48
CA PRO A 217 -10.43 -11.49 22.93
C PRO A 217 -9.24 -11.72 21.98
N TRP A 218 -8.92 -12.97 21.64
CA TRP A 218 -7.83 -13.33 20.74
C TRP A 218 -8.31 -13.56 19.30
N GLU A 219 -7.37 -13.54 18.37
CA GLU A 219 -7.61 -14.00 17.01
C GLU A 219 -7.75 -15.54 17.01
N ALA A 220 -8.87 -16.04 16.50
CA ALA A 220 -9.08 -17.48 16.34
C ALA A 220 -8.20 -18.04 15.22
N ALA A 221 -8.24 -19.36 15.03
CA ALA A 221 -7.51 -20.01 13.94
C ALA A 221 -7.91 -19.45 12.56
N PRO A 222 -6.99 -19.45 11.57
CA PRO A 222 -7.31 -19.02 10.21
C PRO A 222 -8.55 -19.72 9.65
N LEU A 223 -9.36 -18.97 8.89
CA LEU A 223 -10.61 -19.46 8.27
C LEU A 223 -11.68 -19.95 9.26
N GLN A 224 -11.57 -19.62 10.56
CA GLN A 224 -12.59 -19.93 11.55
C GLN A 224 -13.98 -19.47 11.08
N GLY A 225 -14.95 -20.38 11.18
CA GLY A 225 -16.35 -20.13 10.84
C GLY A 225 -16.68 -20.28 9.36
N GLN A 226 -15.70 -20.36 8.47
CA GLN A 226 -15.90 -20.68 7.06
C GLN A 226 -16.04 -22.20 6.84
N LEU A 227 -16.75 -22.56 5.79
CA LEU A 227 -16.81 -23.91 5.25
C LEU A 227 -16.00 -23.97 3.97
N ALA A 228 -15.34 -25.10 3.74
CA ALA A 228 -14.63 -25.37 2.53
C ALA A 228 -15.28 -26.51 1.77
N VAL A 229 -15.46 -26.30 0.46
CA VAL A 229 -15.85 -27.35 -0.48
C VAL A 229 -14.61 -27.80 -1.22
N ALA A 230 -14.19 -29.05 -1.00
CA ALA A 230 -13.07 -29.66 -1.69
C ALA A 230 -13.57 -30.62 -2.79
N GLY A 231 -12.83 -30.70 -3.88
CA GLY A 231 -13.09 -31.62 -4.99
C GLY A 231 -11.82 -31.97 -5.76
N ARG A 232 -11.94 -32.78 -6.81
CA ARG A 232 -10.79 -33.11 -7.68
C ARG A 232 -10.40 -31.90 -8.52
N ALA A 233 -9.11 -31.57 -8.57
CA ALA A 233 -8.59 -30.38 -9.24
C ALA A 233 -8.95 -30.33 -10.75
N GLY A 234 -9.10 -31.49 -11.40
CA GLY A 234 -9.48 -31.60 -12.81
C GLY A 234 -10.96 -31.35 -13.11
N ASP A 235 -11.84 -31.36 -12.10
CA ASP A 235 -13.29 -31.26 -12.29
C ASP A 235 -13.75 -29.79 -12.42
N THR A 236 -13.34 -29.16 -13.52
CA THR A 236 -13.61 -27.73 -13.80
C THR A 236 -15.11 -27.40 -13.82
N ALA A 237 -15.94 -28.22 -14.49
CA ALA A 237 -17.38 -28.02 -14.54
C ALA A 237 -18.04 -28.08 -13.15
N LEU A 238 -17.55 -28.95 -12.28
CA LEU A 238 -18.04 -29.06 -10.90
C LEU A 238 -17.57 -27.87 -10.06
N ARG A 239 -16.33 -27.42 -10.24
CA ARG A 239 -15.80 -26.21 -9.59
C ARG A 239 -16.63 -24.96 -9.92
N GLU A 240 -17.01 -24.79 -11.19
CA GLU A 240 -17.87 -23.67 -11.64
C GLU A 240 -19.21 -23.60 -10.88
N LEU A 241 -19.72 -24.73 -10.42
CA LEU A 241 -20.96 -24.79 -9.63
C LEU A 241 -20.83 -24.06 -8.27
N PHE A 242 -19.65 -24.10 -7.64
CA PHE A 242 -19.43 -23.55 -6.30
C PHE A 242 -18.88 -22.12 -6.31
N ILE A 243 -18.47 -21.61 -7.49
CA ILE A 243 -18.01 -20.22 -7.68
C ILE A 243 -18.98 -19.16 -7.13
N PRO A 244 -20.32 -19.30 -7.21
CA PRO A 244 -21.25 -18.30 -6.66
C PRO A 244 -21.22 -18.16 -5.14
N ILE A 245 -20.75 -19.18 -4.41
CA ILE A 245 -20.66 -19.18 -2.94
C ILE A 245 -19.24 -18.99 -2.43
N ASP A 246 -18.24 -18.93 -3.31
CA ASP A 246 -16.85 -18.70 -2.96
C ASP A 246 -16.60 -17.22 -2.56
N ALA A 247 -16.40 -17.00 -1.26
CA ALA A 247 -16.16 -15.69 -0.67
C ALA A 247 -14.90 -15.02 -1.21
N ARG A 248 -13.89 -15.82 -1.58
CA ARG A 248 -12.59 -15.34 -2.09
C ARG A 248 -12.73 -14.45 -3.33
N ARG A 249 -13.80 -14.63 -4.11
CA ARG A 249 -14.08 -13.79 -5.30
C ARG A 249 -14.33 -12.33 -4.99
N ASN A 250 -14.68 -12.03 -3.74
CA ASN A 250 -14.89 -10.66 -3.28
C ASN A 250 -13.67 -10.11 -2.53
N TYR A 251 -12.59 -10.89 -2.40
CA TYR A 251 -11.36 -10.39 -1.82
C TYR A 251 -10.68 -9.46 -2.81
N GLY A 252 -10.09 -8.39 -2.30
CA GLY A 252 -9.15 -7.57 -3.03
C GLY A 252 -7.77 -8.21 -3.02
N ARG A 253 -6.79 -7.46 -3.53
CA ARG A 253 -5.40 -7.92 -3.68
C ARG A 253 -4.48 -7.10 -2.80
N VAL A 254 -3.39 -7.72 -2.35
CA VAL A 254 -2.36 -7.04 -1.56
C VAL A 254 -1.09 -6.92 -2.38
N PHE A 255 -0.59 -5.70 -2.54
CA PHE A 255 0.71 -5.42 -3.15
C PHE A 255 1.73 -5.11 -2.06
N LEU A 256 2.79 -5.92 -1.94
CA LEU A 256 3.96 -5.58 -1.14
C LEU A 256 4.93 -4.81 -2.03
N VAL A 257 5.05 -3.50 -1.83
CA VAL A 257 5.76 -2.60 -2.74
C VAL A 257 7.02 -2.05 -2.10
N GLY A 258 8.15 -2.19 -2.79
CA GLY A 258 9.40 -1.54 -2.41
C GLY A 258 9.44 -0.07 -2.81
N ALA A 259 9.59 0.82 -1.82
CA ALA A 259 9.66 2.26 -1.99
C ALA A 259 11.02 2.76 -2.49
N GLY A 260 12.06 1.91 -2.43
CA GLY A 260 13.44 2.32 -2.69
C GLY A 260 14.14 2.88 -1.45
N PRO A 261 15.39 3.36 -1.60
CA PRO A 261 16.28 3.63 -0.47
C PRO A 261 16.09 5.02 0.18
N GLY A 262 15.21 5.87 -0.35
CA GLY A 262 14.95 7.21 0.19
C GLY A 262 14.60 8.24 -0.88
N ASP A 263 15.32 8.28 -2.00
CA ASP A 263 14.95 9.12 -3.15
C ASP A 263 13.64 8.62 -3.78
N PRO A 264 12.57 9.44 -3.83
CA PRO A 264 11.30 9.06 -4.46
C PRO A 264 11.44 8.67 -5.93
N GLY A 265 12.47 9.16 -6.64
CA GLY A 265 12.74 8.81 -8.03
C GLY A 265 13.28 7.38 -8.22
N LEU A 266 13.64 6.70 -7.14
CA LEU A 266 14.12 5.31 -7.15
C LEU A 266 13.01 4.28 -6.91
N ILE A 267 11.75 4.71 -6.78
CA ILE A 267 10.61 3.81 -6.87
C ILE A 267 10.50 3.23 -8.29
N THR A 268 10.07 1.97 -8.41
CA THR A 268 9.85 1.37 -9.72
C THR A 268 8.57 1.91 -10.37
N VAL A 269 8.51 1.87 -11.71
CA VAL A 269 7.29 2.23 -12.47
C VAL A 269 6.08 1.40 -12.00
N LYS A 270 6.31 0.10 -11.75
CA LYS A 270 5.28 -0.80 -11.21
C LYS A 270 4.86 -0.41 -9.78
N GLY A 271 5.79 0.10 -8.96
CA GLY A 271 5.50 0.63 -7.63
C GLY A 271 4.57 1.85 -7.68
N VAL A 272 4.81 2.78 -8.60
CA VAL A 272 3.91 3.93 -8.84
C VAL A 272 2.53 3.46 -9.31
N ALA A 273 2.47 2.52 -10.26
CA ALA A 273 1.20 1.98 -10.75
C ALA A 273 0.40 1.29 -9.63
N ALA A 274 1.07 0.53 -8.76
CA ALA A 274 0.43 -0.09 -7.60
C ALA A 274 -0.16 0.96 -6.65
N LEU A 275 0.60 2.02 -6.34
CA LEU A 275 0.12 3.13 -5.50
C LEU A 275 -1.11 3.81 -6.11
N GLN A 276 -1.09 4.11 -7.41
CA GLN A 276 -2.21 4.75 -8.11
C GLN A 276 -3.50 3.91 -8.09
N SER A 277 -3.38 2.58 -7.99
CA SER A 277 -4.52 1.65 -7.91
C SER A 277 -5.02 1.39 -6.49
N ALA A 278 -4.35 1.92 -5.47
CA ALA A 278 -4.60 1.55 -4.08
C ALA A 278 -5.89 2.16 -3.52
N ASP A 279 -6.71 1.34 -2.86
CA ASP A 279 -7.78 1.84 -1.98
C ASP A 279 -7.20 2.28 -0.62
N CYS A 280 -6.18 1.57 -0.13
CA CYS A 280 -5.49 1.89 1.11
C CYS A 280 -3.99 1.56 1.04
N ILE A 281 -3.19 2.37 1.74
CA ILE A 281 -1.73 2.31 1.75
C ILE A 281 -1.24 2.20 3.19
N PHE A 282 -0.58 1.09 3.51
CA PHE A 282 0.16 0.88 4.75
C PHE A 282 1.63 1.21 4.55
N TYR A 283 2.14 2.24 5.22
CA TYR A 283 3.51 2.72 4.99
C TYR A 283 4.32 2.84 6.28
N ASP A 284 5.63 2.60 6.17
CA ASP A 284 6.57 2.65 7.29
C ASP A 284 7.27 4.01 7.43
N TYR A 285 8.00 4.17 8.53
CA TYR A 285 8.82 5.35 8.82
C TYR A 285 9.82 5.70 7.70
N LEU A 286 10.38 4.68 7.03
CA LEU A 286 11.42 4.86 6.01
C LEU A 286 10.87 5.30 4.64
N VAL A 287 9.55 5.38 4.48
CA VAL A 287 8.91 5.71 3.22
C VAL A 287 8.82 7.24 3.07
N PRO A 288 9.35 7.80 1.96
CA PRO A 288 9.20 9.23 1.67
C PRO A 288 7.73 9.63 1.50
N ALA A 289 7.31 10.71 2.17
CA ALA A 289 5.93 11.18 2.11
C ALA A 289 5.47 11.52 0.69
N GLN A 290 6.37 11.98 -0.19
CA GLN A 290 6.04 12.32 -1.58
C GLN A 290 5.49 11.12 -2.38
N LEU A 291 5.85 9.88 -2.01
CA LEU A 291 5.31 8.70 -2.69
C LEU A 291 3.82 8.51 -2.44
N LEU A 292 3.30 9.01 -1.32
CA LEU A 292 1.88 8.94 -0.99
C LEU A 292 1.03 9.88 -1.87
N ASP A 293 1.65 10.90 -2.47
CA ASP A 293 0.98 11.86 -3.36
C ASP A 293 0.55 11.21 -4.69
N HIS A 294 1.10 10.04 -5.03
CA HIS A 294 0.62 9.24 -6.17
C HIS A 294 -0.79 8.66 -5.95
N ALA A 295 -1.28 8.64 -4.72
CA ALA A 295 -2.57 8.05 -4.34
C ALA A 295 -3.35 8.95 -3.38
N PRO A 296 -3.75 10.16 -3.82
CA PRO A 296 -4.41 11.13 -2.93
C PRO A 296 -5.78 10.63 -2.44
N HIS A 297 -6.44 9.75 -3.20
CA HIS A 297 -7.74 9.16 -2.88
C HIS A 297 -7.66 8.00 -1.88
N ALA A 298 -6.49 7.36 -1.74
CA ALA A 298 -6.32 6.19 -0.89
C ALA A 298 -6.30 6.57 0.60
N GLU A 299 -6.81 5.68 1.45
CA GLU A 299 -6.66 5.74 2.91
C GLU A 299 -5.18 5.48 3.27
N LYS A 300 -4.51 6.40 3.96
CA LYS A 300 -3.11 6.23 4.38
C LYS A 300 -3.06 5.78 5.84
N ILE A 301 -2.47 4.61 6.09
CA ILE A 301 -2.34 4.00 7.41
C ILE A 301 -0.85 3.90 7.73
N TYR A 302 -0.42 4.65 8.74
CA TYR A 302 0.97 4.63 9.18
C TYR A 302 1.25 3.40 10.06
N ALA A 303 2.20 2.57 9.65
CA ALA A 303 2.59 1.34 10.32
C ALA A 303 3.96 1.44 11.03
N GLY A 304 4.64 2.59 10.94
CA GLY A 304 6.01 2.77 11.43
C GLY A 304 6.13 2.99 12.95
N LYS A 305 7.29 2.62 13.51
CA LYS A 305 7.71 2.97 14.88
C LYS A 305 8.25 4.40 14.91
N ARG A 306 7.48 5.38 15.41
CA ARG A 306 8.07 6.68 15.77
C ARG A 306 8.62 6.57 17.19
N LYS A 307 9.84 7.07 17.46
CA LYS A 307 10.36 7.20 18.84
C LYS A 307 9.30 7.93 19.69
N GLY A 308 8.73 7.26 20.69
CA GLY A 308 7.75 7.84 21.63
C GLY A 308 6.25 7.60 21.32
N SER A 309 5.88 6.84 20.28
CA SER A 309 4.48 6.47 20.02
C SER A 309 4.30 4.95 20.04
N HIS A 310 3.19 4.45 20.58
CA HIS A 310 2.83 3.03 20.54
C HIS A 310 2.78 2.58 19.08
N ALA A 311 3.77 1.78 18.68
CA ALA A 311 3.83 1.20 17.35
C ALA A 311 2.73 0.16 17.19
N MET A 312 2.09 0.11 16.01
CA MET A 312 1.22 -1.00 15.65
C MET A 312 2.04 -2.30 15.68
N PRO A 313 1.69 -3.29 16.52
CA PRO A 313 2.33 -4.60 16.50
C PRO A 313 2.20 -5.24 15.12
N GLN A 314 3.19 -6.04 14.72
CA GLN A 314 3.18 -6.69 13.39
C GLN A 314 1.93 -7.54 13.18
N GLU A 315 1.45 -8.21 14.23
CA GLU A 315 0.23 -9.01 14.22
C GLU A 315 -1.01 -8.15 13.93
N GLU A 316 -1.12 -6.98 14.55
CA GLU A 316 -2.22 -6.05 14.32
C GLU A 316 -2.19 -5.49 12.89
N LEU A 317 -1.01 -5.16 12.38
CA LEU A 317 -0.81 -4.73 10.99
C LEU A 317 -1.30 -5.80 10.00
N ASN A 318 -0.83 -7.04 10.19
CA ASN A 318 -1.20 -8.17 9.36
C ASN A 318 -2.72 -8.39 9.37
N ARG A 319 -3.34 -8.33 10.56
CA ARG A 319 -4.79 -8.44 10.73
C ARG A 319 -5.54 -7.34 9.98
N LEU A 320 -5.07 -6.10 10.06
CA LEU A 320 -5.74 -4.97 9.39
C LEU A 320 -5.61 -5.03 7.87
N ILE A 321 -4.44 -5.44 7.35
CA ILE A 321 -4.24 -5.72 5.92
C ILE A 321 -5.22 -6.80 5.45
N ARG A 322 -5.31 -7.92 6.19
CA ARG A 322 -6.26 -9.01 5.91
C ARG A 322 -7.70 -8.52 5.86
N GLN A 323 -8.13 -7.77 6.88
CA GLN A 323 -9.50 -7.24 6.95
C GLN A 323 -9.84 -6.36 5.74
N LYS A 324 -8.94 -5.44 5.35
CA LYS A 324 -9.14 -4.57 4.19
C LYS A 324 -9.21 -5.40 2.89
N ALA A 325 -8.30 -6.35 2.71
CA ALA A 325 -8.29 -7.23 1.55
C ALA A 325 -9.56 -8.09 1.47
N MET A 326 -10.01 -8.71 2.56
CA MET A 326 -11.27 -9.49 2.58
C MET A 326 -12.52 -8.63 2.33
N ALA A 327 -12.44 -7.32 2.58
CA ALA A 327 -13.48 -6.35 2.24
C ALA A 327 -13.43 -5.88 0.78
N GLY A 328 -12.64 -6.52 -0.09
CA GLY A 328 -12.56 -6.20 -1.52
C GLY A 328 -11.62 -5.05 -1.87
N LYS A 329 -10.81 -4.56 -0.92
CA LYS A 329 -9.91 -3.42 -1.14
C LYS A 329 -8.60 -3.84 -1.78
N THR A 330 -8.11 -3.03 -2.72
CA THR A 330 -6.73 -3.09 -3.19
C THR A 330 -5.82 -2.45 -2.15
N VAL A 331 -5.04 -3.29 -1.47
CA VAL A 331 -4.17 -2.87 -0.38
C VAL A 331 -2.73 -2.76 -0.88
N VAL A 332 -2.09 -1.62 -0.67
CA VAL A 332 -0.64 -1.48 -0.86
C VAL A 332 0.06 -1.43 0.49
N ARG A 333 1.00 -2.34 0.70
CA ARG A 333 1.96 -2.31 1.80
C ARG A 333 3.29 -1.76 1.28
N LEU A 334 3.49 -0.46 1.45
CA LEU A 334 4.67 0.27 0.97
C LEU A 334 5.79 0.20 2.02
N LYS A 335 6.92 -0.40 1.64
CA LYS A 335 8.04 -0.72 2.54
C LYS A 335 9.31 -0.05 2.03
N GLY A 336 10.15 0.47 2.93
CA GLY A 336 11.45 1.04 2.56
C GLY A 336 12.37 0.00 1.92
N GLY A 337 13.15 0.39 0.93
CA GLY A 337 14.04 -0.52 0.19
C GLY A 337 13.27 -1.54 -0.64
N ASP A 338 13.62 -2.82 -0.47
CA ASP A 338 12.95 -3.96 -1.10
C ASP A 338 12.13 -4.75 -0.05
N PRO A 339 10.89 -5.19 -0.34
CA PRO A 339 10.05 -5.91 0.62
C PRO A 339 10.64 -7.21 1.17
N LEU A 340 11.51 -7.88 0.40
CA LEU A 340 12.04 -9.21 0.70
C LEU A 340 13.50 -9.19 1.17
N VAL A 341 14.17 -8.02 1.17
CA VAL A 341 15.51 -7.86 1.74
C VAL A 341 15.41 -7.27 3.15
N PHE A 342 15.45 -8.13 4.17
CA PHE A 342 15.31 -7.76 5.59
C PHE A 342 14.02 -6.96 5.93
N GLY A 343 13.02 -7.00 5.05
CA GLY A 343 11.78 -6.24 5.18
C GLY A 343 10.63 -6.98 5.88
N ARG A 344 10.82 -8.25 6.28
CA ARG A 344 9.74 -9.13 6.81
C ARG A 344 8.60 -9.42 5.83
N GLY A 345 8.79 -9.18 4.52
CA GLY A 345 7.76 -9.45 3.53
C GLY A 345 7.35 -10.92 3.46
N ALA A 346 8.25 -11.86 3.76
CA ALA A 346 7.92 -13.29 3.82
C ALA A 346 6.87 -13.62 4.89
N ASP A 347 7.04 -13.09 6.11
CA ASP A 347 6.08 -13.26 7.22
C ASP A 347 4.68 -12.73 6.83
N GLU A 348 4.64 -11.56 6.19
CA GLU A 348 3.39 -10.91 5.72
C GLU A 348 2.71 -11.76 4.63
N ILE A 349 3.47 -12.27 3.65
CA ILE A 349 2.95 -13.18 2.60
C ILE A 349 2.40 -14.46 3.22
N GLU A 350 3.15 -15.09 4.13
CA GLU A 350 2.73 -16.35 4.74
C GLU A 350 1.44 -16.16 5.56
N TYR A 351 1.36 -15.08 6.34
CA TYR A 351 0.15 -14.77 7.10
C TYR A 351 -1.07 -14.62 6.17
N LEU A 352 -0.96 -13.83 5.10
CA LEU A 352 -2.06 -13.60 4.15
C LEU A 352 -2.42 -14.84 3.35
N ARG A 353 -1.44 -15.70 3.03
CA ARG A 353 -1.64 -16.98 2.33
C ARG A 353 -2.55 -17.91 3.12
N ARG A 354 -2.46 -17.95 4.45
CA ARG A 354 -3.34 -18.75 5.33
C ARG A 354 -4.82 -18.34 5.21
N TYR A 355 -5.10 -17.16 4.66
CA TYR A 355 -6.44 -16.63 4.41
C TYR A 355 -6.83 -16.67 2.91
N HIS A 356 -6.02 -17.29 2.06
CA HIS A 356 -6.17 -17.30 0.60
C HIS A 356 -6.28 -15.90 -0.02
N ILE A 357 -5.59 -14.92 0.57
CA ILE A 357 -5.49 -13.57 0.01
C ILE A 357 -4.32 -13.52 -0.96
N GLU A 358 -4.58 -13.07 -2.18
CA GLU A 358 -3.55 -12.90 -3.19
C GLU A 358 -2.59 -11.78 -2.81
N THR A 359 -1.29 -12.12 -2.86
CA THR A 359 -0.20 -11.19 -2.59
C THR A 359 0.69 -11.11 -3.81
N GLU A 360 0.98 -9.88 -4.23
CA GLU A 360 1.92 -9.59 -5.31
C GLU A 360 3.08 -8.76 -4.77
N VAL A 361 4.31 -9.24 -4.98
CA VAL A 361 5.50 -8.49 -4.61
C VAL A 361 5.92 -7.61 -5.78
N VAL A 362 6.03 -6.31 -5.53
CA VAL A 362 6.64 -5.35 -6.44
C VAL A 362 8.04 -5.01 -5.91
N PRO A 363 9.11 -5.51 -6.56
CA PRO A 363 10.47 -5.27 -6.11
C PRO A 363 10.81 -3.79 -6.00
N GLY A 364 11.70 -3.46 -5.07
CA GLY A 364 12.25 -2.13 -4.89
C GLY A 364 13.77 -2.12 -4.96
N ILE A 365 14.34 -0.93 -5.14
CA ILE A 365 15.79 -0.78 -5.04
C ILE A 365 16.17 -0.86 -3.55
N SER A 366 16.79 -1.96 -3.14
CA SER A 366 17.28 -2.12 -1.76
C SER A 366 18.33 -1.05 -1.43
N SER A 367 18.30 -0.52 -0.21
CA SER A 367 19.31 0.40 0.31
C SER A 367 20.73 -0.16 0.22
N ALA A 368 20.86 -1.48 0.36
CA ALA A 368 22.12 -2.18 0.25
C ALA A 368 22.80 -2.04 -1.12
N VAL A 369 22.02 -1.79 -2.18
CA VAL A 369 22.52 -1.66 -3.56
C VAL A 369 22.40 -0.22 -4.05
N GLY A 370 21.25 0.43 -3.79
CA GLY A 370 20.95 1.76 -4.30
C GLY A 370 21.87 2.84 -3.73
N ILE A 371 22.19 2.78 -2.44
CA ILE A 371 23.05 3.79 -1.80
C ILE A 371 24.49 3.71 -2.35
N PRO A 372 25.18 2.53 -2.35
CA PRO A 372 26.51 2.43 -2.94
C PRO A 372 26.54 2.82 -4.42
N SER A 373 25.55 2.38 -5.20
CA SER A 373 25.45 2.69 -6.63
C SER A 373 25.35 4.20 -6.89
N ARG A 374 24.56 4.93 -6.09
CA ARG A 374 24.44 6.40 -6.19
C ARG A 374 25.77 7.11 -5.88
N LEU A 375 26.56 6.54 -4.96
CA LEU A 375 27.90 7.01 -4.63
C LEU A 375 28.97 6.55 -5.65
N GLY A 376 28.58 5.72 -6.64
CA GLY A 376 29.44 5.01 -7.59
C GLY A 376 30.46 4.08 -6.94
N ILE A 377 30.07 3.51 -5.82
CA ILE A 377 30.77 2.42 -5.18
C ILE A 377 30.15 1.13 -5.73
N PRO A 378 30.86 0.37 -6.59
CA PRO A 378 30.37 -0.91 -7.05
C PRO A 378 30.48 -1.92 -5.89
N LEU A 379 29.50 -2.80 -5.72
CA LEU A 379 29.58 -3.86 -4.70
C LEU A 379 30.51 -5.01 -5.12
N THR A 380 30.67 -5.19 -6.43
CA THR A 380 31.62 -6.14 -7.03
C THR A 380 32.44 -5.40 -8.09
N ALA A 381 33.73 -5.72 -8.19
CA ALA A 381 34.61 -5.13 -9.18
C ALA A 381 35.71 -6.13 -9.54
N ARG A 382 35.98 -6.28 -10.85
CA ARG A 382 36.98 -7.23 -11.34
C ARG A 382 38.35 -6.94 -10.71
N GLY A 383 38.99 -7.98 -10.17
CA GLY A 383 40.28 -7.87 -9.49
C GLY A 383 40.22 -7.18 -8.12
N VAL A 384 39.03 -6.90 -7.58
CA VAL A 384 38.85 -6.24 -6.28
C VAL A 384 37.89 -7.01 -5.38
N ALA A 385 36.69 -7.32 -5.87
CA ALA A 385 35.66 -8.04 -5.14
C ALA A 385 34.81 -8.89 -6.10
N ALA A 386 34.83 -10.21 -5.91
CA ALA A 386 34.02 -11.16 -6.65
C ALA A 386 32.75 -11.58 -5.88
N THR A 387 32.74 -11.36 -4.56
CA THR A 387 31.65 -11.76 -3.66
C THR A 387 31.12 -10.58 -2.86
N VAL A 388 29.81 -10.58 -2.61
CA VAL A 388 29.14 -9.63 -1.74
C VAL A 388 28.21 -10.38 -0.78
N ALA A 389 28.14 -9.94 0.48
CA ALA A 389 27.15 -10.42 1.43
C ALA A 389 26.41 -9.27 2.10
N PHE A 390 25.08 -9.40 2.16
CA PHE A 390 24.18 -8.52 2.90
C PHE A 390 23.92 -9.12 4.28
N VAL A 391 24.18 -8.35 5.34
CA VAL A 391 24.11 -8.82 6.72
C VAL A 391 23.20 -7.89 7.53
N SER A 392 22.33 -8.47 8.35
CA SER A 392 21.59 -7.71 9.36
C SER A 392 22.45 -7.60 10.62
N GLY A 393 22.63 -6.38 11.15
CA GLY A 393 23.25 -6.16 12.45
C GLY A 393 22.39 -6.64 13.63
N TYR A 394 21.14 -7.05 13.40
CA TYR A 394 20.22 -7.52 14.42
C TYR A 394 19.77 -8.96 14.14
N LYS A 395 19.86 -9.85 15.13
CA LYS A 395 19.24 -11.19 15.09
C LYS A 395 17.94 -11.20 15.90
N HIS A 396 16.92 -11.88 15.38
CA HIS A 396 15.65 -12.01 16.08
C HIS A 396 15.83 -12.86 17.35
N GLY A 397 15.42 -12.34 18.51
CA GLY A 397 15.49 -13.05 19.80
C GLY A 397 16.82 -12.92 20.56
N GLU A 398 17.73 -12.02 20.15
CA GLU A 398 18.91 -11.70 20.96
C GLU A 398 18.53 -10.96 22.25
N ASP A 399 19.09 -11.42 23.38
CA ASP A 399 19.05 -10.70 24.64
C ASP A 399 19.99 -9.49 24.56
N GLU A 400 19.43 -8.29 24.67
CA GLU A 400 20.21 -7.04 24.68
C GLU A 400 21.28 -7.01 25.79
N HIS A 401 21.13 -7.81 26.84
CA HIS A 401 22.05 -7.88 27.98
C HIS A 401 23.21 -8.87 27.77
N ARG A 402 23.16 -9.74 26.75
CA ARG A 402 24.22 -10.71 26.42
C ARG A 402 24.42 -10.84 24.91
N PRO A 403 25.13 -9.89 24.27
CA PRO A 403 25.40 -9.98 22.85
C PRO A 403 26.39 -11.10 22.53
N ALA A 404 25.97 -12.06 21.70
CA ALA A 404 26.88 -13.03 21.10
C ALA A 404 27.61 -12.40 19.90
N PRO A 405 28.80 -12.90 19.51
CA PRO A 405 29.46 -12.47 18.29
C PRO A 405 28.53 -12.59 17.07
N LEU A 406 28.58 -11.59 16.19
CA LEU A 406 27.78 -11.63 14.96
C LEU A 406 28.41 -12.68 14.02
N ASP A 407 27.58 -13.56 13.47
CA ASP A 407 28.06 -14.53 12.50
C ASP A 407 28.14 -13.83 11.13
N ILE A 408 29.37 -13.52 10.71
CA ILE A 408 29.63 -12.75 9.49
C ILE A 408 30.19 -13.69 8.42
N PRO A 409 29.48 -13.84 7.27
CA PRO A 409 29.97 -14.68 6.19
C PRO A 409 31.25 -14.12 5.58
N ARG A 410 32.13 -15.00 5.09
CA ARG A 410 33.30 -14.57 4.32
C ARG A 410 32.87 -14.05 2.95
N ALA A 411 33.08 -12.77 2.71
CA ALA A 411 32.89 -12.11 1.42
C ALA A 411 33.92 -10.98 1.23
N ASP A 412 34.14 -10.57 -0.02
CA ASP A 412 35.06 -9.48 -0.37
C ASP A 412 34.47 -8.12 0.03
N THR A 413 33.18 -7.92 -0.28
CA THR A 413 32.39 -6.75 0.12
C THR A 413 31.32 -7.18 1.12
N LEU A 414 31.28 -6.55 2.28
CA LEU A 414 30.23 -6.75 3.28
C LEU A 414 29.38 -5.49 3.38
N VAL A 415 28.07 -5.67 3.45
CA VAL A 415 27.12 -4.58 3.57
C VAL A 415 26.16 -4.87 4.71
N PHE A 416 26.23 -4.08 5.77
CA PHE A 416 25.40 -4.23 6.97
C PHE A 416 24.22 -3.26 6.96
N LEU A 417 23.03 -3.81 7.17
CA LEU A 417 21.82 -3.06 7.45
C LEU A 417 21.52 -3.13 8.95
N MET A 418 20.90 -2.09 9.50
CA MET A 418 20.51 -2.04 10.93
C MET A 418 21.70 -2.24 11.90
N GLY A 419 22.91 -1.85 11.48
CA GLY A 419 24.15 -2.14 12.21
C GLY A 419 24.69 -1.01 13.09
N LEU A 420 24.13 0.21 13.04
CA LEU A 420 24.74 1.37 13.70
C LEU A 420 24.94 1.18 15.22
N THR A 421 23.92 0.71 15.93
CA THR A 421 23.99 0.46 17.38
C THR A 421 24.86 -0.76 17.73
N LYS A 422 25.26 -1.53 16.72
CA LYS A 422 26.05 -2.77 16.84
C LYS A 422 27.41 -2.64 16.16
N LEU A 423 27.84 -1.42 15.84
CA LEU A 423 29.09 -1.16 15.12
C LEU A 423 30.29 -1.79 15.83
N ASP A 424 30.35 -1.66 17.16
CA ASP A 424 31.44 -2.23 17.96
C ASP A 424 31.52 -3.76 17.80
N GLN A 425 30.38 -4.45 17.90
CA GLN A 425 30.29 -5.91 17.73
C GLN A 425 30.62 -6.36 16.31
N ILE A 426 30.25 -5.56 15.30
CA ILE A 426 30.59 -5.81 13.91
C ILE A 426 32.12 -5.74 13.73
N VAL A 427 32.76 -4.70 14.25
CA VAL A 427 34.23 -4.52 14.16
C VAL A 427 34.95 -5.67 14.87
N GLU A 428 34.57 -5.99 16.11
CA GLU A 428 35.15 -7.10 16.88
C GLU A 428 35.04 -8.44 16.13
N SER A 429 33.87 -8.72 15.54
CA SER A 429 33.63 -9.96 14.78
C SER A 429 34.47 -10.01 13.49
N LEU A 430 34.66 -8.87 12.82
CA LEU A 430 35.52 -8.77 11.63
C LEU A 430 37.01 -8.95 11.98
N GLU A 431 37.47 -8.37 13.09
CA GLU A 431 38.84 -8.57 13.58
C GLU A 431 39.09 -10.04 13.99
N ALA A 432 38.13 -10.66 14.69
CA ALA A 432 38.20 -12.08 15.06
C ALA A 432 38.26 -13.00 13.84
N SER A 433 37.59 -12.61 12.73
CA SER A 433 37.67 -13.30 11.44
C SER A 433 38.99 -13.08 10.68
N ARG A 434 39.95 -12.38 11.29
CA ARG A 434 41.27 -11.99 10.74
C ARG A 434 41.19 -11.06 9.53
N ARG A 435 40.16 -10.22 9.44
CA ARG A 435 40.09 -9.18 8.41
C ARG A 435 41.14 -8.10 8.69
N PRO A 436 41.92 -7.61 7.70
CA PRO A 436 42.98 -6.64 7.95
C PRO A 436 42.46 -5.33 8.55
N LYS A 437 43.17 -4.77 9.54
CA LYS A 437 42.78 -3.52 10.20
C LYS A 437 42.63 -2.32 9.24
N GLN A 438 43.36 -2.34 8.12
CA GLN A 438 43.34 -1.26 7.12
C GLN A 438 42.22 -1.40 6.10
N THR A 439 41.40 -2.45 6.21
CA THR A 439 40.23 -2.66 5.35
C THR A 439 39.34 -1.42 5.41
N PRO A 440 38.97 -0.83 4.26
CA PRO A 440 38.11 0.34 4.21
C PRO A 440 36.71 0.06 4.79
N VAL A 441 36.19 1.05 5.51
CA VAL A 441 34.82 1.06 6.06
C VAL A 441 34.16 2.40 5.76
N MET A 442 32.89 2.35 5.36
CA MET A 442 32.08 3.54 5.15
C MET A 442 30.71 3.36 5.80
N VAL A 443 30.30 4.36 6.59
CA VAL A 443 29.02 4.40 7.30
C VAL A 443 28.20 5.55 6.72
N ILE A 444 27.04 5.21 6.16
CA ILE A 444 26.22 6.13 5.36
C ILE A 444 24.85 6.24 6.02
N SER A 445 24.53 7.43 6.52
CA SER A 445 23.25 7.77 7.13
C SER A 445 22.33 8.42 6.11
N LYS A 446 21.04 8.04 6.12
CA LYS A 446 19.99 8.61 5.27
C LYS A 446 20.41 8.67 3.79
N GLY A 447 21.03 7.58 3.31
CA GLY A 447 21.55 7.50 1.95
C GLY A 447 20.48 7.77 0.90
N THR A 448 20.87 8.45 -0.19
CA THR A 448 19.96 8.96 -1.25
C THR A 448 18.99 10.07 -0.83
N CYS A 449 18.93 10.44 0.44
CA CYS A 449 18.11 11.57 0.91
C CYS A 449 18.92 12.87 0.96
N PRO A 450 18.27 14.05 0.96
CA PRO A 450 18.95 15.34 1.11
C PRO A 450 19.79 15.47 2.38
N GLN A 451 19.42 14.75 3.44
CA GLN A 451 20.09 14.73 4.75
C GLN A 451 21.20 13.66 4.85
N GLU A 452 21.65 13.11 3.73
CA GLU A 452 22.72 12.11 3.70
C GLU A 452 23.98 12.61 4.39
N LYS A 453 24.57 11.76 5.22
CA LYS A 453 25.87 11.98 5.86
C LYS A 453 26.73 10.73 5.75
N ILE A 454 28.02 10.92 5.52
CA ILE A 454 28.97 9.82 5.32
C ILE A 454 30.13 10.00 6.31
N VAL A 455 30.50 8.90 6.97
CA VAL A 455 31.76 8.80 7.72
C VAL A 455 32.54 7.63 7.13
N SER A 456 33.76 7.90 6.67
CA SER A 456 34.67 6.90 6.12
C SER A 456 35.92 6.76 6.97
N GLY A 457 36.47 5.54 6.99
CA GLY A 457 37.69 5.18 7.68
C GLY A 457 38.12 3.76 7.33
N THR A 458 38.76 3.11 8.28
CA THR A 458 39.22 1.72 8.23
C THR A 458 38.63 0.96 9.43
N LEU A 459 38.77 -0.37 9.45
CA LEU A 459 38.39 -1.15 10.64
C LEU A 459 39.09 -0.66 11.91
N ALA A 460 40.33 -0.15 11.80
CA ALA A 460 41.10 0.34 12.93
C ALA A 460 40.54 1.61 13.60
N ASP A 461 39.87 2.50 12.85
CA ASP A 461 39.55 3.85 13.31
C ASP A 461 38.08 4.26 13.15
N ILE A 462 37.25 3.45 12.48
CA ILE A 462 35.86 3.82 12.19
C ILE A 462 35.01 4.07 13.45
N GLN A 463 35.25 3.31 14.52
CA GLN A 463 34.53 3.49 15.79
C GLN A 463 34.80 4.88 16.39
N GLN A 464 36.05 5.34 16.35
CA GLN A 464 36.44 6.65 16.85
C GLN A 464 35.85 7.77 15.98
N ARG A 465 35.93 7.62 14.65
CA ARG A 465 35.37 8.61 13.70
C ARG A 465 33.85 8.78 13.87
N ILE A 466 33.12 7.71 14.16
CA ILE A 466 31.68 7.75 14.43
C ILE A 466 31.37 8.42 15.78
N LYS A 467 32.21 8.25 16.80
CA LYS A 467 32.06 8.96 18.08
C LYS A 467 32.24 10.47 17.90
N GLU A 468 33.19 10.88 17.07
CA GLU A 468 33.46 12.28 16.75
C GLU A 468 32.38 12.89 15.83
N ASN A 469 31.83 12.07 14.92
CA ASN A 469 30.83 12.48 13.93
C ASN A 469 29.60 11.57 14.01
N PRO A 470 28.75 11.72 15.05
CA PRO A 470 27.63 10.83 15.27
C PRO A 470 26.60 10.91 14.13
N LEU A 471 26.13 9.73 13.73
CA LEU A 471 25.14 9.54 12.67
C LEU A 471 23.79 9.09 13.23
N GLU A 472 22.72 9.38 12.49
CA GLU A 472 21.37 8.94 12.85
C GLU A 472 20.88 7.82 11.92
N PRO A 473 20.04 6.89 12.40
CA PRO A 473 19.40 5.91 11.52
C PRO A 473 18.41 6.57 10.53
N PRO A 474 18.11 5.90 9.40
CA PRO A 474 18.68 4.64 8.93
C PRO A 474 20.15 4.77 8.48
N VAL A 475 20.95 3.73 8.72
CA VAL A 475 22.37 3.67 8.35
C VAL A 475 22.68 2.39 7.57
N LEU A 476 23.53 2.52 6.56
CA LEU A 476 24.19 1.45 5.85
C LEU A 476 25.69 1.45 6.20
N ILE A 477 26.27 0.30 6.51
CA ILE A 477 27.72 0.16 6.68
C ILE A 477 28.25 -0.70 5.53
N VAL A 478 29.25 -0.23 4.80
CA VAL A 478 29.93 -0.96 3.74
C VAL A 478 31.36 -1.21 4.18
N VAL A 479 31.86 -2.43 4.01
CA VAL A 479 33.23 -2.83 4.37
C VAL A 479 33.87 -3.57 3.21
N GLY A 480 35.03 -3.12 2.76
CA GLY A 480 35.79 -3.78 1.70
C GLY A 480 36.48 -2.84 0.72
N GLU A 481 37.33 -3.43 -0.12
CA GLU A 481 38.23 -2.71 -1.03
C GLU A 481 37.50 -1.96 -2.16
N THR A 482 36.22 -2.24 -2.41
CA THR A 482 35.45 -1.48 -3.41
C THR A 482 35.19 -0.03 -2.99
N LEU A 483 35.36 0.31 -1.72
CA LEU A 483 35.24 1.69 -1.26
C LEU A 483 36.30 2.61 -1.87
N LYS A 484 37.43 2.10 -2.39
CA LYS A 484 38.41 2.91 -3.11
C LYS A 484 37.90 3.53 -4.41
N PHE A 485 36.77 3.06 -4.94
CA PHE A 485 36.10 3.67 -6.09
C PHE A 485 35.29 4.91 -5.71
N TYR A 486 35.01 5.09 -4.41
CA TYR A 486 34.44 6.34 -3.92
C TYR A 486 35.42 7.49 -4.19
N ARG A 487 34.90 8.56 -4.78
CA ARG A 487 35.64 9.81 -4.99
C ARG A 487 34.84 10.92 -4.31
N GLU A 488 35.45 11.50 -3.28
CA GLU A 488 34.88 12.65 -2.56
C GLU A 488 34.85 13.87 -3.49
N ASP A 489 35.94 14.07 -4.25
CA ASP A 489 36.00 14.94 -5.42
C ASP A 489 35.40 14.25 -6.64
N ARG A 490 34.08 14.41 -6.84
CA ARG A 490 33.57 14.36 -8.19
C ARG A 490 33.46 15.78 -8.73
N ASP A 491 34.27 16.07 -9.74
CA ASP A 491 34.07 17.11 -10.76
C ASP A 491 32.74 16.98 -11.54
N THR A 492 31.83 16.07 -11.15
CA THR A 492 30.40 16.30 -11.43
C THR A 492 29.92 17.34 -10.42
N PRO A 493 29.64 18.60 -10.83
CA PRO A 493 29.08 19.58 -9.90
C PRO A 493 27.90 18.92 -9.19
N ARG A 494 27.91 18.98 -7.85
CA ARG A 494 26.76 18.57 -7.05
C ARG A 494 25.53 19.16 -7.73
N ARG A 495 24.59 18.31 -8.16
CA ARG A 495 23.38 18.78 -8.82
C ARG A 495 22.78 19.86 -7.93
N THR A 496 22.63 21.06 -8.48
CA THR A 496 22.08 22.21 -7.76
C THR A 496 20.81 21.77 -7.06
N ARG A 497 20.75 21.91 -5.73
CA ARG A 497 19.54 21.61 -4.97
C ARG A 497 18.58 22.77 -5.12
N ILE A 498 17.51 22.50 -5.86
CA ILE A 498 16.53 23.51 -6.26
C ILE A 498 15.30 23.37 -5.37
N LEU A 499 15.08 24.34 -4.48
CA LEU A 499 13.80 24.48 -3.78
C LEU A 499 12.75 25.03 -4.75
N TYR A 500 11.85 24.16 -5.19
CA TYR A 500 10.87 24.52 -6.21
C TYR A 500 9.53 24.89 -5.59
N THR A 501 9.13 26.16 -5.71
CA THR A 501 7.94 26.70 -5.03
C THR A 501 6.63 26.54 -5.81
N GLY A 502 6.69 26.07 -7.05
CA GLY A 502 5.52 25.81 -7.90
C GLY A 502 4.89 24.44 -7.67
N THR A 503 3.88 24.14 -8.49
CA THR A 503 3.10 22.88 -8.42
C THR A 503 3.54 21.81 -9.42
N ASP A 504 4.47 22.13 -10.32
CA ASP A 504 4.94 21.25 -11.40
C ASP A 504 6.48 21.15 -11.40
N PRO A 505 7.08 20.41 -10.46
CA PRO A 505 8.54 20.35 -10.26
C PRO A 505 9.28 19.56 -11.35
N GLU A 506 8.57 18.73 -12.12
CA GLU A 506 9.18 17.82 -13.11
C GLU A 506 10.00 18.55 -14.17
N GLN A 507 9.54 19.73 -14.60
CA GLN A 507 10.23 20.59 -15.56
C GLN A 507 11.63 21.01 -15.08
N PHE A 508 11.88 20.96 -13.76
CA PHE A 508 13.12 21.42 -13.16
C PHE A 508 14.12 20.31 -12.85
N ARG A 509 13.73 19.03 -12.97
CA ARG A 509 14.61 17.89 -12.66
C ARG A 509 15.85 17.79 -13.56
N ALA A 510 15.78 18.37 -14.75
CA ALA A 510 16.92 18.48 -15.66
C ALA A 510 18.00 19.46 -15.17
N TYR A 511 17.62 20.46 -14.35
CA TYR A 511 18.49 21.53 -13.89
C TYR A 511 19.15 21.25 -12.54
N GLY A 512 18.69 20.23 -11.81
CA GLY A 512 19.20 19.94 -10.48
C GLY A 512 18.42 18.89 -9.69
N GLU A 513 18.81 18.71 -8.43
CA GLU A 513 18.06 17.93 -7.45
C GLU A 513 16.87 18.80 -6.97
N VAL A 514 15.70 18.58 -7.55
CA VAL A 514 14.51 19.38 -7.22
C VAL A 514 13.90 18.89 -5.91
N ILE A 515 13.75 19.80 -4.97
CA ILE A 515 13.02 19.61 -3.72
C ILE A 515 11.66 20.30 -3.86
N PRO A 516 10.57 19.55 -4.08
CA PRO A 516 9.25 20.13 -4.22
C PRO A 516 8.84 20.82 -2.92
N PHE A 517 8.62 22.12 -3.00
CA PHE A 517 8.18 22.93 -1.88
C PHE A 517 7.08 23.90 -2.32
N PRO A 518 5.95 23.40 -2.88
CA PRO A 518 4.86 24.24 -3.36
C PRO A 518 4.45 25.24 -2.28
N MET A 519 4.50 26.53 -2.63
CA MET A 519 4.06 27.65 -1.78
C MET A 519 2.65 28.10 -2.15
N ILE A 520 1.96 27.30 -2.95
CA ILE A 520 0.57 27.45 -3.35
C ILE A 520 -0.10 26.08 -3.35
N GLU A 521 -1.36 26.04 -2.96
CA GLU A 521 -2.23 24.88 -3.08
C GLU A 521 -3.40 25.26 -3.99
N ILE A 522 -3.63 24.44 -5.01
CA ILE A 522 -4.71 24.68 -5.98
C ILE A 522 -5.86 23.76 -5.65
N THR A 523 -7.00 24.34 -5.30
CA THR A 523 -8.22 23.59 -4.96
C THR A 523 -9.37 23.97 -5.90
N PRO A 524 -10.30 23.04 -6.19
CA PRO A 524 -11.50 23.37 -6.94
C PRO A 524 -12.35 24.37 -6.14
N ALA A 525 -12.77 25.46 -6.78
CA ALA A 525 -13.77 26.32 -6.18
C ALA A 525 -15.12 25.63 -6.21
N LYS A 526 -16.00 25.97 -5.26
CA LYS A 526 -17.37 25.44 -5.20
C LYS A 526 -18.35 26.56 -5.58
N PRO A 527 -18.60 26.83 -6.89
CA PRO A 527 -19.69 27.69 -7.28
C PRO A 527 -21.01 27.16 -6.71
N THR A 528 -21.91 28.07 -6.33
CA THR A 528 -23.24 27.67 -5.84
C THR A 528 -24.02 26.94 -6.94
N ALA A 529 -24.90 26.00 -6.54
CA ALA A 529 -25.73 25.24 -7.49
C ALA A 529 -26.53 26.16 -8.43
N GLY A 530 -27.00 27.31 -7.94
CA GLY A 530 -27.64 28.34 -8.76
C GLY A 530 -26.72 28.92 -9.84
N ARG A 531 -25.45 29.23 -9.52
CA ARG A 531 -24.48 29.72 -10.51
C ARG A 531 -24.14 28.67 -11.56
N ILE A 532 -24.03 27.40 -11.16
CA ILE A 532 -23.80 26.27 -12.08
C ILE A 532 -24.99 26.12 -13.03
N LYS A 533 -26.21 26.12 -12.51
CA LYS A 533 -27.43 26.01 -13.32
C LYS A 533 -27.55 27.18 -14.33
N THR A 534 -27.32 28.41 -13.88
CA THR A 534 -27.32 29.60 -14.74
C THR A 534 -26.23 29.53 -15.81
N LEU A 535 -25.03 29.09 -15.45
CA LEU A 535 -23.93 28.88 -16.39
C LEU A 535 -24.34 27.89 -17.48
N LEU A 536 -24.78 26.68 -17.11
CA LEU A 536 -25.13 25.62 -18.06
C LEU A 536 -26.28 26.03 -18.99
N THR A 537 -27.27 26.76 -18.46
CA THR A 537 -28.41 27.29 -19.23
C THR A 537 -27.95 28.31 -20.27
N ASN A 538 -27.04 29.20 -19.89
CA ASN A 538 -26.58 30.30 -20.75
C ASN A 538 -25.34 29.95 -21.56
N LEU A 539 -24.78 28.74 -21.39
CA LEU A 539 -23.47 28.40 -21.93
C LEU A 539 -23.43 28.51 -23.45
N SER A 540 -24.51 28.12 -24.14
CA SER A 540 -24.67 28.26 -25.59
C SER A 540 -24.57 29.71 -26.06
N GLY A 541 -25.02 30.67 -25.25
CA GLY A 541 -25.08 32.10 -25.57
C GLY A 541 -23.75 32.86 -25.49
N TYR A 542 -22.67 32.25 -24.99
CA TYR A 542 -21.34 32.88 -25.02
C TYR A 542 -20.65 32.70 -26.37
N ASP A 543 -20.05 33.76 -26.90
CA ASP A 543 -19.26 33.75 -28.13
C ASP A 543 -17.81 33.32 -27.87
N ILE A 544 -17.24 33.79 -26.74
CA ILE A 544 -15.83 33.63 -26.40
C ILE A 544 -15.71 32.99 -25.01
N ILE A 545 -14.79 32.02 -24.85
CA ILE A 545 -14.36 31.54 -23.54
C ILE A 545 -12.87 31.85 -23.35
N LEU A 546 -12.58 32.64 -22.32
CA LEU A 546 -11.26 33.19 -22.03
C LEU A 546 -10.62 32.50 -20.84
N PHE A 547 -9.38 32.02 -20.97
CA PHE A 547 -8.64 31.39 -19.88
C PHE A 547 -7.29 32.07 -19.63
N THR A 548 -7.03 32.40 -18.37
CA THR A 548 -5.74 32.97 -17.91
C THR A 548 -4.87 31.99 -17.15
N SER A 549 -5.26 30.72 -17.08
CA SER A 549 -4.53 29.70 -16.33
C SER A 549 -4.91 28.29 -16.78
N LYS A 550 -3.92 27.39 -16.83
CA LYS A 550 -4.14 25.94 -17.01
C LYS A 550 -5.08 25.33 -15.97
N PHE A 551 -5.11 25.89 -14.75
CA PHE A 551 -6.04 25.46 -13.70
C PHE A 551 -7.47 25.92 -13.97
N GLY A 552 -7.64 27.12 -14.54
CA GLY A 552 -8.94 27.58 -15.02
C GLY A 552 -9.53 26.62 -16.05
N VAL A 553 -8.70 26.13 -16.97
CA VAL A 553 -9.08 25.09 -17.94
C VAL A 553 -9.49 23.80 -17.22
N LYS A 554 -8.57 23.20 -16.45
CA LYS A 554 -8.80 21.93 -15.73
C LYS A 554 -10.13 21.93 -14.97
N TYR A 555 -10.31 22.88 -14.05
CA TYR A 555 -11.48 22.86 -13.16
C TYR A 555 -12.78 23.28 -13.86
N PHE A 556 -12.70 24.04 -14.96
CA PHE A 556 -13.87 24.31 -15.79
C PHE A 556 -14.36 23.04 -16.50
N PHE A 557 -13.47 22.26 -17.12
CA PHE A 557 -13.84 21.02 -17.80
C PHE A 557 -14.25 19.92 -16.83
N GLU A 558 -13.59 19.81 -15.67
CA GLU A 558 -14.04 18.91 -14.59
C GLU A 558 -15.46 19.28 -14.12
N LEU A 559 -15.76 20.58 -13.96
CA LEU A 559 -17.11 21.04 -13.63
C LEU A 559 -18.13 20.64 -14.70
N LEU A 560 -17.83 20.83 -15.99
CA LEU A 560 -18.72 20.42 -17.07
C LEU A 560 -18.94 18.90 -17.10
N ALA A 561 -17.87 18.12 -16.95
CA ALA A 561 -17.94 16.66 -16.93
C ALA A 561 -18.79 16.16 -15.75
N ARG A 562 -18.62 16.74 -14.56
CA ARG A 562 -19.41 16.41 -13.37
C ARG A 562 -20.90 16.65 -13.56
N GLU A 563 -21.25 17.70 -14.29
CA GLU A 563 -22.64 18.06 -14.59
C GLU A 563 -23.17 17.42 -15.89
N GLY A 564 -22.42 16.49 -16.49
CA GLY A 564 -22.81 15.76 -17.71
C GLY A 564 -22.85 16.61 -18.98
N TYR A 565 -22.18 17.76 -19.00
CA TYR A 565 -22.16 18.66 -20.16
C TYR A 565 -21.04 18.25 -21.13
N ALA A 566 -21.41 17.73 -22.30
CA ALA A 566 -20.46 17.29 -23.30
C ALA A 566 -19.66 18.45 -23.93
N THR A 567 -18.32 18.38 -23.90
CA THR A 567 -17.38 19.36 -24.47
C THR A 567 -17.67 19.73 -25.93
N LYS A 568 -18.16 18.77 -26.74
CA LYS A 568 -18.56 19.02 -28.14
C LYS A 568 -19.64 20.09 -28.29
N LYS A 569 -20.51 20.27 -27.29
CA LYS A 569 -21.56 21.31 -27.25
C LYS A 569 -21.01 22.73 -27.08
N LEU A 570 -19.72 22.86 -26.79
CA LEU A 570 -19.05 24.16 -26.76
C LEU A 570 -18.66 24.68 -28.15
N ARG A 571 -18.81 23.88 -29.23
CA ARG A 571 -18.55 24.35 -30.59
C ARG A 571 -19.79 25.10 -31.13
N PRO A 572 -19.64 26.23 -31.84
CA PRO A 572 -18.40 26.79 -32.40
C PRO A 572 -17.82 28.00 -31.62
N LYS A 573 -17.64 27.90 -30.30
CA LYS A 573 -17.08 29.02 -29.50
C LYS A 573 -15.63 29.33 -29.83
N ILE A 574 -15.25 30.60 -29.67
CA ILE A 574 -13.87 31.07 -29.79
C ILE A 574 -13.17 30.89 -28.44
N PHE A 575 -12.12 30.07 -28.39
CA PHE A 575 -11.33 29.86 -27.18
C PHE A 575 -10.08 30.73 -27.20
N VAL A 576 -9.86 31.44 -26.11
CA VAL A 576 -8.75 32.38 -25.94
C VAL A 576 -7.92 31.99 -24.71
N ALA A 577 -6.60 31.97 -24.85
CA ALA A 577 -5.65 31.62 -23.82
C ALA A 577 -4.63 32.75 -23.59
N ILE A 578 -4.28 33.01 -22.33
CA ILE A 578 -3.22 33.98 -21.99
C ILE A 578 -1.83 33.60 -22.51
N GLY A 579 -1.60 32.33 -22.85
CA GLY A 579 -0.28 31.85 -23.24
C GLY A 579 -0.25 30.37 -23.60
N GLN A 580 0.92 29.89 -23.99
CA GLN A 580 1.08 28.55 -24.59
C GLN A 580 0.78 27.42 -23.62
N ALA A 581 1.14 27.57 -22.33
CA ALA A 581 0.83 26.56 -21.32
C ALA A 581 -0.69 26.36 -21.12
N THR A 582 -1.46 27.46 -21.20
CA THR A 582 -2.93 27.42 -21.11
C THR A 582 -3.55 26.86 -22.39
N ALA A 583 -2.97 27.20 -23.56
CA ALA A 583 -3.39 26.62 -24.83
C ALA A 583 -3.16 25.11 -24.91
N GLY A 584 -2.01 24.63 -24.42
CA GLY A 584 -1.72 23.20 -24.30
C GLY A 584 -2.68 22.47 -23.37
N ALA A 585 -3.15 23.12 -22.29
CA ALA A 585 -4.19 22.56 -21.43
C ALA A 585 -5.54 22.41 -22.16
N LEU A 586 -5.93 23.41 -22.97
CA LEU A 586 -7.14 23.35 -23.79
C LEU A 586 -7.06 22.25 -24.87
N ALA A 587 -5.88 22.07 -25.48
CA ALA A 587 -5.67 21.02 -26.47
C ALA A 587 -5.89 19.62 -25.90
N LYS A 588 -5.49 19.38 -24.64
CA LYS A 588 -5.74 18.11 -23.92
C LYS A 588 -7.23 17.82 -23.72
N GLU A 589 -8.05 18.86 -23.64
CA GLU A 589 -9.53 18.77 -23.56
C GLU A 589 -10.20 18.64 -24.95
N GLY A 590 -9.41 18.51 -26.03
CA GLY A 590 -9.92 18.38 -27.40
C GLY A 590 -10.45 19.69 -28.01
N VAL A 591 -9.98 20.84 -27.49
CA VAL A 591 -10.40 22.18 -27.90
C VAL A 591 -9.28 22.92 -28.63
N SER A 592 -9.59 23.43 -29.82
CA SER A 592 -8.69 24.29 -30.59
C SER A 592 -8.76 25.72 -30.08
N VAL A 593 -7.59 26.34 -29.88
CA VAL A 593 -7.45 27.72 -29.40
C VAL A 593 -7.36 28.66 -30.59
N ALA A 594 -8.23 29.66 -30.63
CA ALA A 594 -8.26 30.66 -31.71
C ALA A 594 -7.23 31.77 -31.49
N LEU A 595 -6.93 32.08 -30.22
CA LEU A 595 -5.93 33.07 -29.85
C LEU A 595 -5.19 32.63 -28.59
N ALA A 596 -3.87 32.51 -28.70
CA ALA A 596 -2.97 32.40 -27.56
C ALA A 596 -2.03 33.61 -27.60
N ALA A 597 -2.01 34.44 -26.55
CA ALA A 597 -1.18 35.64 -26.54
C ALA A 597 0.31 35.29 -26.54
N SER A 598 1.07 36.07 -27.30
CA SER A 598 2.53 36.05 -27.38
C SER A 598 3.18 36.65 -26.14
N VAL A 599 2.55 37.66 -25.55
CA VAL A 599 2.91 38.25 -24.26
C VAL A 599 1.96 37.69 -23.18
N GLU A 600 2.48 36.82 -22.31
CA GLU A 600 1.69 36.08 -21.31
C GLU A 600 1.25 36.94 -20.10
N THR A 601 0.70 38.13 -20.36
CA THR A 601 0.14 39.06 -19.38
C THR A 601 -1.33 39.39 -19.68
N SER A 602 -2.03 39.97 -18.71
CA SER A 602 -3.43 40.40 -18.92
C SER A 602 -3.52 41.52 -19.96
N GLU A 603 -2.52 42.40 -19.96
CA GLU A 603 -2.33 43.51 -20.88
C GLU A 603 -2.06 43.01 -22.31
N GLY A 604 -1.12 42.08 -22.46
CA GLY A 604 -0.76 41.50 -23.76
C GLY A 604 -1.93 40.73 -24.37
N LEU A 605 -2.64 39.95 -23.55
CA LEU A 605 -3.85 39.26 -23.97
C LEU A 605 -4.95 40.22 -24.40
N PHE A 606 -5.18 41.30 -23.65
CA PHE A 606 -6.17 42.30 -24.00
C PHE A 606 -5.85 43.00 -25.32
N GLN A 607 -4.58 43.38 -25.54
CA GLN A 607 -4.14 44.01 -26.77
C GLN A 607 -4.39 43.11 -27.98
N GLU A 608 -3.92 41.86 -27.92
CA GLU A 608 -4.09 40.92 -29.03
C GLU A 608 -5.56 40.54 -29.27
N MET A 609 -6.38 40.46 -28.22
CA MET A 609 -7.82 40.25 -28.36
C MET A 609 -8.49 41.41 -29.11
N THR A 610 -8.07 42.66 -28.84
CA THR A 610 -8.64 43.85 -29.48
C THR A 610 -8.20 43.98 -30.94
N GLU A 611 -6.96 43.56 -31.25
CA GLU A 611 -6.42 43.58 -32.61
C GLU A 611 -7.00 42.48 -33.51
N LYS A 612 -7.25 41.29 -32.94
CA LYS A 612 -7.57 40.08 -33.73
C LYS A 612 -9.04 39.65 -33.68
N LEU A 613 -9.82 40.14 -32.72
CA LEU A 613 -11.21 39.74 -32.51
C LEU A 613 -12.13 40.96 -32.46
N GLU A 614 -13.34 40.82 -33.02
CA GLU A 614 -14.38 41.82 -32.84
C GLU A 614 -15.11 41.63 -31.51
N LEU A 615 -14.84 42.53 -30.55
CA LEU A 615 -15.29 42.41 -29.16
C LEU A 615 -16.66 43.06 -28.89
N ARG A 616 -17.05 44.07 -29.67
CA ARG A 616 -18.27 44.84 -29.42
C ARG A 616 -19.50 43.94 -29.50
N GLY A 617 -20.31 43.92 -28.44
CA GLY A 617 -21.53 43.11 -28.35
C GLY A 617 -21.32 41.62 -28.06
N ARG A 618 -20.06 41.13 -28.02
CA ARG A 618 -19.78 39.72 -27.72
C ARG A 618 -19.98 39.39 -26.25
N LYS A 619 -20.45 38.18 -25.98
CA LYS A 619 -20.55 37.60 -24.64
C LYS A 619 -19.32 36.72 -24.36
N ILE A 620 -18.57 37.09 -23.33
CA ILE A 620 -17.33 36.43 -22.93
C ILE A 620 -17.55 35.73 -21.58
N LEU A 621 -17.31 34.42 -21.54
CA LEU A 621 -17.20 33.69 -20.29
C LEU A 621 -15.74 33.66 -19.86
N PHE A 622 -15.47 34.04 -18.61
CA PHE A 622 -14.12 34.05 -18.04
C PHE A 622 -14.04 33.13 -16.81
N PRO A 623 -13.65 31.85 -16.98
CA PRO A 623 -13.31 30.97 -15.86
C PRO A 623 -11.98 31.39 -15.22
N ARG A 624 -11.99 31.63 -13.90
CA ARG A 624 -10.89 32.26 -13.18
C ARG A 624 -10.73 31.78 -11.74
N SER A 625 -9.64 32.20 -11.09
CA SER A 625 -9.40 32.01 -9.67
C SER A 625 -10.32 32.86 -8.78
N VAL A 626 -10.40 32.53 -7.49
CA VAL A 626 -10.98 33.40 -6.45
C VAL A 626 -10.28 34.77 -6.40
N LEU A 627 -8.94 34.80 -6.49
CA LEU A 627 -8.14 36.03 -6.37
C LEU A 627 -8.53 37.11 -7.41
N PRO A 628 -9.00 38.31 -7.00
CA PRO A 628 -9.49 39.36 -7.90
C PRO A 628 -8.39 39.90 -8.84
N ASN A 629 -8.66 39.86 -10.15
CA ASN A 629 -7.93 40.65 -11.14
C ASN A 629 -8.97 41.35 -12.04
N PRO A 630 -9.31 42.62 -11.77
CA PRO A 630 -10.37 43.32 -12.48
C PRO A 630 -9.97 43.77 -13.90
N TYR A 631 -8.67 43.74 -14.23
CA TYR A 631 -8.13 44.36 -15.45
C TYR A 631 -8.84 43.89 -16.72
N LEU A 632 -8.85 42.59 -16.98
CA LEU A 632 -9.42 42.02 -18.21
C LEU A 632 -10.91 42.30 -18.31
N LYS A 633 -11.67 42.12 -17.22
CA LYS A 633 -13.11 42.41 -17.21
C LYS A 633 -13.38 43.88 -17.52
N GLN A 634 -12.68 44.80 -16.85
CA GLN A 634 -12.87 46.22 -17.01
C GLN A 634 -12.54 46.66 -18.44
N LYS A 635 -11.39 46.24 -18.97
CA LYS A 635 -10.91 46.63 -20.30
C LYS A 635 -11.77 46.04 -21.43
N LEU A 636 -12.13 44.76 -21.35
CA LEU A 636 -13.01 44.12 -22.34
C LEU A 636 -14.44 44.70 -22.31
N THR A 637 -14.96 45.02 -21.12
CA THR A 637 -16.25 45.72 -21.00
C THR A 637 -16.18 47.13 -21.59
N GLY A 638 -15.05 47.82 -21.41
CA GLY A 638 -14.79 49.11 -22.06
C GLY A 638 -14.76 49.06 -23.59
N GLN A 639 -14.45 47.90 -24.18
CA GLN A 639 -14.54 47.64 -25.63
C GLN A 639 -15.94 47.20 -26.09
N GLY A 640 -16.94 47.26 -25.19
CA GLY A 640 -18.33 46.93 -25.49
C GLY A 640 -18.66 45.43 -25.42
N ALA A 641 -17.78 44.58 -24.89
CA ALA A 641 -18.08 43.18 -24.63
C ALA A 641 -18.85 43.02 -23.31
N ARG A 642 -19.64 41.95 -23.17
CA ARG A 642 -20.24 41.54 -21.90
C ARG A 642 -19.41 40.40 -21.31
N VAL A 643 -18.79 40.62 -20.15
CA VAL A 643 -17.91 39.65 -19.51
C VAL A 643 -18.54 39.07 -18.24
N ASP A 644 -18.83 37.77 -18.26
CA ASP A 644 -19.32 37.03 -17.10
C ASP A 644 -18.18 36.18 -16.50
N GLU A 645 -17.92 36.35 -15.20
CA GLU A 645 -16.86 35.63 -14.49
C GLU A 645 -17.40 34.38 -13.77
N LEU A 646 -16.66 33.29 -13.91
CA LEU A 646 -16.92 32.03 -13.21
C LEU A 646 -15.71 31.63 -12.38
N THR A 647 -15.88 31.57 -11.06
CA THR A 647 -14.83 31.10 -10.16
C THR A 647 -14.80 29.58 -10.19
N VAL A 648 -13.72 28.98 -10.70
CA VAL A 648 -13.60 27.50 -10.83
C VAL A 648 -12.48 26.90 -9.99
N TYR A 649 -11.54 27.70 -9.50
CA TYR A 649 -10.48 27.24 -8.61
C TYR A 649 -10.06 28.32 -7.60
N ASP A 650 -9.39 27.88 -6.55
CA ASP A 650 -8.71 28.75 -5.59
C ASP A 650 -7.20 28.47 -5.57
N ASN A 651 -6.44 29.48 -5.20
CA ASN A 651 -4.99 29.45 -5.03
C ASN A 651 -4.69 29.95 -3.62
N THR A 652 -4.57 29.01 -2.68
CA THR A 652 -4.38 29.32 -1.26
C THR A 652 -2.93 29.07 -0.84
N PRO A 653 -2.40 29.83 0.13
CA PRO A 653 -1.15 29.47 0.78
C PRO A 653 -1.29 28.09 1.46
N PRO A 654 -0.31 27.19 1.33
CA PRO A 654 -0.30 25.95 2.08
C PRO A 654 -0.05 26.24 3.57
N ALA A 655 -0.39 25.27 4.44
CA ALA A 655 -0.01 25.34 5.84
C ALA A 655 1.52 25.51 5.98
N LYS A 656 1.96 26.40 6.88
CA LYS A 656 3.39 26.64 7.13
C LYS A 656 4.06 25.34 7.57
N ARG A 657 5.09 24.93 6.84
CA ARG A 657 5.91 23.74 7.13
C ARG A 657 7.38 24.13 7.35
N PRO A 658 8.16 23.36 8.12
CA PRO A 658 9.60 23.56 8.21
C PRO A 658 10.24 23.48 6.81
N LEU A 659 11.31 24.24 6.60
CA LEU A 659 12.12 24.09 5.38
C LEU A 659 12.71 22.66 5.33
N PRO A 660 12.81 22.04 4.14
CA PRO A 660 13.03 20.61 4.02
C PRO A 660 14.44 20.10 4.40
N VAL A 661 15.35 20.98 4.81
CA VAL A 661 16.76 20.69 5.15
C VAL A 661 17.34 21.88 5.92
N PRO A 662 18.54 21.80 6.54
CA PRO A 662 19.23 23.00 7.02
C PRO A 662 19.38 24.00 5.86
N GLU A 663 19.07 25.28 6.12
CA GLU A 663 19.08 26.35 5.10
C GLU A 663 20.38 26.38 4.27
N ALA A 664 21.52 26.02 4.87
CA ALA A 664 22.83 25.95 4.23
C ALA A 664 23.00 24.88 3.13
N THR A 665 21.96 24.10 2.81
CA THR A 665 22.07 22.98 1.85
C THR A 665 21.22 23.16 0.58
N ILE A 666 20.43 24.24 0.49
CA ILE A 666 19.73 24.64 -0.73
C ILE A 666 20.63 25.59 -1.51
N ASP A 667 20.83 25.29 -2.79
CA ASP A 667 21.68 26.09 -3.66
C ASP A 667 20.86 27.17 -4.40
N GLN A 668 19.59 26.88 -4.71
CA GLN A 668 18.72 27.73 -5.50
C GLN A 668 17.26 27.63 -5.06
N VAL A 669 16.53 28.75 -5.08
CA VAL A 669 15.07 28.79 -4.96
C VAL A 669 14.44 29.28 -6.25
N VAL A 670 13.42 28.58 -6.73
CA VAL A 670 12.69 28.92 -7.96
C VAL A 670 11.29 29.38 -7.62
N PHE A 671 10.97 30.63 -7.96
CA PHE A 671 9.64 31.23 -7.87
C PHE A 671 8.94 31.20 -9.22
N THR A 672 7.78 30.51 -9.26
CA THR A 672 7.04 30.28 -10.51
C THR A 672 5.91 31.27 -10.74
N SER A 673 5.52 32.03 -9.71
CA SER A 673 4.49 33.06 -9.76
C SER A 673 4.67 34.09 -8.64
N PRO A 674 4.07 35.28 -8.75
CA PRO A 674 4.05 36.25 -7.64
C PRO A 674 3.47 35.68 -6.35
N SER A 675 2.45 34.81 -6.44
CA SER A 675 1.84 34.16 -5.27
C SER A 675 2.84 33.26 -4.54
N THR A 676 3.66 32.50 -5.27
CA THR A 676 4.68 31.64 -4.63
C THR A 676 5.73 32.43 -3.87
N ALA A 677 6.19 33.56 -4.41
CA ALA A 677 7.15 34.45 -3.75
C ALA A 677 6.52 35.17 -2.54
N ARG A 678 5.31 35.70 -2.70
CA ARG A 678 4.56 36.36 -1.63
C ARG A 678 4.31 35.43 -0.45
N ASN A 679 3.84 34.21 -0.71
CA ASN A 679 3.55 33.25 0.34
C ASN A 679 4.83 32.77 1.04
N PHE A 680 5.94 32.65 0.31
CA PHE A 680 7.25 32.33 0.90
C PHE A 680 7.71 33.44 1.84
N LEU A 681 7.70 34.70 1.38
CA LEU A 681 8.10 35.84 2.21
C LEU A 681 7.18 36.03 3.42
N ALA A 682 5.86 35.84 3.26
CA ALA A 682 4.93 35.89 4.38
C ALA A 682 5.18 34.79 5.42
N ALA A 683 5.57 33.59 4.98
CA ALA A 683 5.80 32.45 5.86
C ALA A 683 7.18 32.47 6.55
N TYR A 684 8.23 32.92 5.85
CA TYR A 684 9.64 32.80 6.27
C TYR A 684 10.34 34.14 6.48
N GLY A 685 9.69 35.28 6.18
CA GLY A 685 10.22 36.62 6.37
C GLY A 685 11.15 37.08 5.24
N ALA A 686 12.23 36.33 4.98
CA ALA A 686 13.20 36.64 3.94
C ALA A 686 13.70 35.38 3.21
N ILE A 687 14.27 35.58 2.02
CA ILE A 687 14.99 34.51 1.31
C ILE A 687 16.40 34.42 1.92
N PRO A 688 16.88 33.23 2.33
CA PRO A 688 18.22 33.06 2.87
C PRO A 688 19.32 33.60 1.93
N ARG A 689 20.28 34.35 2.48
CA ARG A 689 21.29 35.10 1.71
C ARG A 689 22.15 34.25 0.78
N TYR A 690 22.32 32.97 1.07
CA TYR A 690 23.19 32.07 0.30
C TYR A 690 22.45 31.34 -0.83
N TRP A 691 21.14 31.56 -0.99
CA TRP A 691 20.37 30.90 -2.03
C TRP A 691 20.38 31.73 -3.31
N LYS A 692 20.71 31.10 -4.42
CA LYS A 692 20.48 31.72 -5.73
C LYS A 692 18.97 31.86 -5.96
N ILE A 693 18.52 33.03 -6.38
CA ILE A 693 17.10 33.28 -6.64
C ILE A 693 16.86 33.13 -8.14
N SER A 694 15.78 32.45 -8.51
CA SER A 694 15.31 32.42 -9.89
C SER A 694 13.82 32.67 -9.99
N SER A 695 13.44 33.47 -10.98
CA SER A 695 12.05 33.81 -11.26
C SER A 695 11.62 33.22 -12.60
N ARG A 696 10.33 32.88 -12.71
CA ARG A 696 9.70 32.54 -13.99
C ARG A 696 8.68 33.61 -14.36
N GLY A 697 8.90 34.25 -15.50
CA GLY A 697 8.00 35.24 -16.08
C GLY A 697 8.16 36.66 -15.51
N ALA A 698 7.90 37.65 -16.37
CA ALA A 698 8.12 39.07 -16.08
C ALA A 698 7.35 39.58 -14.85
N VAL A 699 6.15 39.07 -14.60
CA VAL A 699 5.32 39.48 -13.44
C VAL A 699 5.93 39.00 -12.12
N THR A 700 6.51 37.79 -12.10
CA THR A 700 7.20 37.26 -10.92
C THR A 700 8.49 38.05 -10.65
N SER A 701 9.24 38.38 -11.70
CA SER A 701 10.42 39.22 -11.61
C SER A 701 10.11 40.61 -11.08
N ALA A 702 9.05 41.25 -11.57
CA ALA A 702 8.61 42.55 -11.08
C ALA A 702 8.28 42.51 -9.58
N PHE A 703 7.54 41.50 -9.13
CA PHE A 703 7.24 41.30 -7.72
C PHE A 703 8.50 41.12 -6.86
N LEU A 704 9.50 40.35 -7.30
CA LEU A 704 10.74 40.17 -6.56
C LEU A 704 11.54 41.47 -6.44
N ARG A 705 11.58 42.29 -7.50
CA ARG A 705 12.20 43.63 -7.46
C ARG A 705 11.49 44.55 -6.47
N GLU A 706 10.16 44.59 -6.51
CA GLU A 706 9.35 45.34 -5.53
C GLU A 706 9.57 44.86 -4.09
N ALA A 707 9.80 43.56 -3.90
CA ALA A 707 10.10 42.96 -2.61
C ALA A 707 11.57 43.14 -2.15
N GLY A 708 12.39 43.90 -2.90
CA GLY A 708 13.77 44.24 -2.52
C GLY A 708 14.84 43.26 -2.98
N TYR A 709 14.52 42.31 -3.86
CA TYR A 709 15.50 41.38 -4.45
C TYR A 709 15.88 41.84 -5.86
N ALA A 710 17.14 42.24 -6.06
CA ALA A 710 17.65 42.71 -7.35
C ALA A 710 18.53 41.67 -8.07
N ASP A 711 19.07 40.70 -7.35
CA ASP A 711 19.96 39.66 -7.86
C ASP A 711 19.21 38.32 -7.97
N PHE A 712 18.65 38.06 -9.16
CA PHE A 712 17.97 36.81 -9.49
C PHE A 712 18.06 36.48 -10.98
N ASP A 713 18.10 35.20 -11.32
CA ASP A 713 18.04 34.74 -12.71
C ASP A 713 16.60 34.72 -13.24
N GLU A 714 16.37 35.32 -14.40
CA GLU A 714 15.12 35.15 -15.14
C GLU A 714 15.16 33.91 -16.02
N LEU A 715 14.40 32.89 -15.63
CA LEU A 715 14.29 31.65 -16.39
C LEU A 715 13.40 31.90 -17.61
N ARG A 716 14.00 31.84 -18.81
CA ARG A 716 13.26 31.90 -20.06
C ARG A 716 12.49 30.59 -20.24
N ASN A 717 11.27 30.65 -20.79
CA ASN A 717 10.54 29.47 -21.24
C ASN A 717 11.35 28.82 -22.39
N THR A 718 12.28 27.92 -22.08
CA THR A 718 12.88 27.03 -23.08
C THR A 718 11.87 25.90 -23.31
N HIS A 719 11.34 25.85 -24.52
CA HIS A 719 10.40 24.85 -25.01
C HIS A 719 11.00 23.45 -25.06
#